data_AF-A0AAZ3RV45-F1
#
_entry.id   AF-A0AAZ3RV45-F1
#
_cell.length_a   1.000
_cell.length_b   1.000
_cell.length_c   1.000
_cell.angle_alpha   90.00
_cell.angle_beta   90.00
_cell.angle_gamma   90.00
#
_symmetry.space_group_name_H-M   'P 1'
#
loop_
_entity.id
_entity.type
_entity.pdbx_description
1 polymer ?
#
loop_
_entity_poly.entity_id
_entity_poly.type
_entity_poly.pdbx_seq_one_letter_code
_entity_poly.pdbx_strand_id
1 'polypeptide(L)'
;MVKSLGTSEEAVFLQHRLDDMNQRWSDLKTKSANIRAHLEASAERWSRLQSLLEELWRWICLKEKELAKQMPIGGDVPTLLQQHNHCKVLRSELKDREHVVANTLDQAHTFLADQSIEGPGEPCKNLQTKTDLTPEEKAQGVARAIRKQTAEVQERWERLQDHAGGWQSQVERAFERLQELQSNMNQLDLRLARAEETKAGWQPVGDLLIDSLQEHIEKTTAFKEEMAPLRQDVNVVNELSGELAPLDVQLSSTSSRQLDDLNMHWKLLQVAIEERLKVLQEAHRDFGPSSQHFLSTSVQLPWQRALSQNKVPYYINHQTQTTCWDHPKMTELYQSLADLNNVRFSAYRTAMKIRRLQKALCLDLLDLKVAQSTFEQHKLTQNAQLLTVPDVINCLTSIYDGLEQQHKDLVNVPLCVDMCLNWLLNVYDTGRSGKIRVLSMKIGLLSLSKGHLEEKYKYLFSQVASSGDKCDQRQLGLLLHDAIQIPRQLGEVAAFGGSNIEPSVRSCFQHVTNKVVLEPRQFVDWMRLEPQSVVWLPVLHRVAAAETAKHQAKCNICKECPIVGFRYRSLKHFNYDVCQSCFFSGRTAKGHKLNYPMVEYCTPTTSGEDMRDFTKVLKNKFRSKKYFAKHPRLGYLPVQTVLDGDSMEIEGVEGDSSSTIGLIIQYVWARLCSDCVYVCVCLCVCMCVCVCMCSVSDSCIFLSLSLCVSPRTLQREYEQLKEQHGGQRGPGSVGLWDPEGSSHLRGPDEADLLAEAKLLRQHKGRLEARMHILEEHNKQLESQLHRLRQLLHQRDKHACSSCGITSIALIMQQQQNILLSLESVLVCFITHSYKVRT
;
A
#
# COMPACT_ATOMS: atom_id res chain seq x y z
N MET A 1 -98.44 -16.94 -107.03
CA MET A 1 -99.88 -16.61 -107.05
C MET A 1 -100.23 -15.32 -107.81
N VAL A 2 -99.26 -14.49 -108.24
CA VAL A 2 -99.51 -13.27 -109.07
C VAL A 2 -99.42 -13.52 -110.59
N LYS A 3 -98.90 -14.68 -111.03
CA LYS A 3 -98.75 -15.03 -112.47
C LYS A 3 -100.06 -15.48 -113.17
N SER A 4 -101.20 -15.54 -112.49
CA SER A 4 -102.48 -16.04 -113.05
C SER A 4 -103.52 -14.96 -113.37
N LEU A 5 -103.17 -13.67 -113.25
CA LEU A 5 -104.01 -12.56 -113.69
C LEU A 5 -103.37 -11.94 -114.94
N GLY A 6 -104.09 -11.96 -116.07
CA GLY A 6 -103.68 -11.31 -117.32
C GLY A 6 -103.58 -9.78 -117.19
N THR A 7 -103.03 -9.13 -118.22
CA THR A 7 -102.67 -7.70 -118.31
C THR A 7 -103.83 -6.75 -117.95
N SER A 8 -103.95 -6.43 -116.66
CA SER A 8 -104.81 -5.39 -116.08
C SER A 8 -103.93 -4.39 -115.31
N GLU A 9 -104.25 -3.10 -115.35
CA GLU A 9 -103.52 -2.02 -114.64
C GLU A 9 -103.36 -2.32 -113.13
N GLU A 10 -104.30 -3.06 -112.54
CA GLU A 10 -104.25 -3.50 -111.14
C GLU A 10 -103.10 -4.49 -110.87
N ALA A 11 -102.72 -5.33 -111.84
CA ALA A 11 -101.61 -6.28 -111.72
C ALA A 11 -100.25 -5.58 -111.74
N VAL A 12 -100.10 -4.51 -112.53
CA VAL A 12 -98.87 -3.68 -112.57
C VAL A 12 -98.72 -2.88 -111.28
N PHE A 13 -99.81 -2.31 -110.75
CA PHE A 13 -99.81 -1.60 -109.48
C PHE A 13 -99.51 -2.53 -108.29
N LEU A 14 -100.08 -3.73 -108.27
CA LEU A 14 -99.76 -4.75 -107.26
C LEU A 14 -98.31 -5.23 -107.37
N GLN A 15 -97.78 -5.43 -108.58
CA GLN A 15 -96.37 -5.78 -108.80
C GLN A 15 -95.43 -4.68 -108.29
N HIS A 16 -95.71 -3.40 -108.56
CA HIS A 16 -94.93 -2.27 -108.06
C HIS A 16 -94.95 -2.18 -106.52
N ARG A 17 -96.10 -2.43 -105.87
CA ARG A 17 -96.18 -2.49 -104.40
C ARG A 17 -95.40 -3.68 -103.82
N LEU A 18 -95.39 -4.81 -104.52
CA LEU A 18 -94.62 -6.00 -104.14
C LEU A 18 -93.11 -5.74 -104.29
N ASP A 19 -92.71 -5.03 -105.34
CA ASP A 19 -91.32 -4.63 -105.59
C ASP A 19 -90.84 -3.56 -104.58
N ASP A 20 -91.65 -2.56 -104.23
CA ASP A 20 -91.36 -1.59 -103.14
C ASP A 20 -91.28 -2.28 -101.78
N MET A 21 -92.19 -3.21 -101.48
CA MET A 21 -92.13 -4.01 -100.25
C MET A 21 -90.88 -4.91 -100.21
N ASN A 22 -90.51 -5.52 -101.34
CA ASN A 22 -89.28 -6.31 -101.46
C ASN A 22 -88.02 -5.45 -101.32
N GLN A 23 -88.02 -4.22 -101.86
CA GLN A 23 -86.92 -3.28 -101.71
C GLN A 23 -86.76 -2.84 -100.26
N ARG A 24 -87.85 -2.46 -99.58
CA ARG A 24 -87.84 -2.12 -98.14
C ARG A 24 -87.40 -3.31 -97.28
N TRP A 25 -87.82 -4.54 -97.66
CA TRP A 25 -87.36 -5.76 -97.00
C TRP A 25 -85.86 -6.01 -97.21
N SER A 26 -85.34 -5.77 -98.41
CA SER A 26 -83.90 -5.86 -98.73
C SER A 26 -83.08 -4.82 -97.96
N ASP A 27 -83.55 -3.58 -97.90
CA ASP A 27 -82.91 -2.49 -97.15
C ASP A 27 -82.92 -2.77 -95.64
N LEU A 28 -84.05 -3.28 -95.11
CA LEU A 28 -84.16 -3.70 -93.71
C LEU A 28 -83.21 -4.87 -93.42
N LYS A 29 -83.11 -5.85 -94.32
CA LYS A 29 -82.19 -6.99 -94.20
C LYS A 29 -80.74 -6.52 -94.19
N THR A 30 -80.38 -5.58 -95.06
CA THR A 30 -79.04 -4.97 -95.13
C THR A 30 -78.71 -4.14 -93.89
N LYS A 31 -79.64 -3.29 -93.42
CA LYS A 31 -79.49 -2.57 -92.15
C LYS A 31 -79.36 -3.52 -90.97
N SER A 32 -80.15 -4.59 -90.91
CA SER A 32 -80.03 -5.62 -89.87
C SER A 32 -78.68 -6.34 -89.90
N ALA A 33 -78.14 -6.60 -91.10
CA ALA A 33 -76.83 -7.23 -91.28
C ALA A 33 -75.69 -6.31 -90.85
N ASN A 34 -75.77 -5.01 -91.19
CA ASN A 34 -74.80 -4.01 -90.75
C ASN A 34 -74.83 -3.79 -89.23
N ILE A 35 -76.03 -3.72 -88.64
CA ILE A 35 -76.20 -3.65 -87.18
C ILE A 35 -75.62 -4.90 -86.52
N ARG A 36 -75.89 -6.09 -87.07
CA ARG A 36 -75.33 -7.35 -86.57
C ARG A 36 -73.80 -7.37 -86.65
N ALA A 37 -73.21 -7.02 -87.80
CA ALA A 37 -71.76 -6.98 -87.99
C ALA A 37 -71.08 -5.96 -87.05
N HIS A 38 -71.71 -4.81 -86.82
CA HIS A 38 -71.20 -3.82 -85.86
C HIS A 38 -71.27 -4.32 -84.41
N LEU A 39 -72.37 -4.98 -84.02
CA LEU A 39 -72.52 -5.59 -82.69
C LEU A 39 -71.54 -6.75 -82.48
N GLU A 40 -71.30 -7.58 -83.51
CA GLU A 40 -70.31 -8.66 -83.49
C GLU A 40 -68.88 -8.12 -83.37
N ALA A 41 -68.50 -7.13 -84.18
CA ALA A 41 -67.19 -6.47 -84.09
C ALA A 41 -66.96 -5.78 -82.73
N SER A 42 -68.02 -5.18 -82.17
CA SER A 42 -67.98 -4.60 -80.83
C SER A 42 -67.82 -5.68 -79.76
N ALA A 43 -68.61 -6.76 -79.82
CA ALA A 43 -68.52 -7.89 -78.90
C ALA A 43 -67.13 -8.56 -78.92
N GLU A 44 -66.53 -8.72 -80.10
CA GLU A 44 -65.15 -9.20 -80.23
C GLU A 44 -64.15 -8.24 -79.57
N ARG A 45 -64.31 -6.93 -79.79
CA ARG A 45 -63.42 -5.91 -79.21
C ARG A 45 -63.42 -5.94 -77.68
N TRP A 46 -64.60 -6.05 -77.06
CA TRP A 46 -64.71 -6.10 -75.60
C TRP A 46 -64.30 -7.46 -75.03
N SER A 47 -64.55 -8.55 -75.76
CA SER A 47 -64.05 -9.89 -75.39
C SER A 47 -62.52 -9.94 -75.38
N ARG A 48 -61.86 -9.28 -76.36
CA ARG A 48 -60.40 -9.15 -76.40
C ARG A 48 -59.89 -8.29 -75.23
N LEU A 49 -60.55 -7.16 -74.96
CA LEU A 49 -60.22 -6.30 -73.81
C LEU A 49 -60.36 -7.04 -72.47
N GLN A 50 -61.45 -7.79 -72.29
CA GLN A 50 -61.66 -8.62 -71.09
C GLN A 50 -60.56 -9.68 -70.94
N SER A 51 -60.17 -10.35 -72.03
CA SER A 51 -59.06 -11.32 -72.01
C SER A 51 -57.74 -10.66 -71.60
N LEU A 52 -57.45 -9.44 -72.09
CA LEU A 52 -56.24 -8.70 -71.75
C LEU A 52 -56.25 -8.24 -70.29
N LEU A 53 -57.37 -7.75 -69.78
CA LEU A 53 -57.53 -7.39 -68.36
C LEU A 53 -57.33 -8.62 -67.45
N GLU A 54 -57.87 -9.78 -67.82
CA GLU A 54 -57.65 -11.03 -67.09
C GLU A 54 -56.18 -11.50 -67.14
N GLU A 55 -55.51 -11.37 -68.29
CA GLU A 55 -54.08 -11.70 -68.42
C GLU A 55 -53.23 -10.80 -67.52
N LEU A 56 -53.46 -9.48 -67.56
CA LEU A 56 -52.77 -8.51 -66.71
C LEU A 56 -53.02 -8.79 -65.23
N TRP A 57 -54.27 -9.06 -64.85
CA TRP A 57 -54.61 -9.41 -63.47
C TRP A 57 -53.86 -10.66 -63.00
N ARG A 58 -53.83 -11.73 -63.82
CA ARG A 58 -53.11 -12.97 -63.49
C ARG A 58 -51.60 -12.73 -63.36
N TRP A 59 -51.03 -11.92 -64.26
CA TRP A 59 -49.62 -11.56 -64.24
C TRP A 59 -49.24 -10.74 -63.00
N ILE A 60 -50.05 -9.72 -62.65
CA ILE A 60 -49.84 -8.90 -61.44
C ILE A 60 -49.91 -9.80 -60.21
N CYS A 61 -50.92 -10.68 -60.11
CA CYS A 61 -51.03 -11.64 -59.02
C CYS A 61 -49.81 -12.58 -58.91
N LEU A 62 -49.23 -12.98 -60.03
CA LEU A 62 -48.02 -13.80 -60.05
C LEU A 62 -46.83 -13.01 -59.49
N LYS A 63 -46.65 -11.77 -59.93
CA LYS A 63 -45.54 -10.90 -59.49
C LYS A 63 -45.66 -10.48 -58.04
N GLU A 64 -46.86 -10.20 -57.54
CA GLU A 64 -47.13 -10.01 -56.10
C GLU A 64 -46.67 -11.23 -55.28
N LYS A 65 -46.96 -12.45 -55.76
CA LYS A 65 -46.52 -13.69 -55.09
C LYS A 65 -45.02 -13.93 -55.19
N GLU A 66 -44.39 -13.60 -56.32
CA GLU A 66 -42.94 -13.70 -56.48
C GLU A 66 -42.20 -12.73 -55.56
N LEU A 67 -42.69 -11.49 -55.44
CA LEU A 67 -42.16 -10.48 -54.52
C LEU A 67 -42.32 -10.92 -53.06
N ALA A 68 -43.50 -11.44 -52.68
CA ALA A 68 -43.75 -11.95 -51.33
C ALA A 68 -42.81 -13.11 -50.94
N LYS A 69 -42.39 -13.95 -51.90
CA LYS A 69 -41.43 -15.03 -51.65
C LYS A 69 -40.00 -14.53 -51.37
N GLN A 70 -39.67 -13.29 -51.72
CA GLN A 70 -38.35 -12.72 -51.45
C GLN A 70 -38.19 -12.27 -49.99
N MET A 71 -39.28 -12.20 -49.22
CA MET A 71 -39.26 -11.78 -47.82
C MET A 71 -38.91 -12.98 -46.91
N PRO A 72 -38.14 -12.79 -45.83
CA PRO A 72 -37.61 -11.54 -45.27
C PRO A 72 -36.26 -11.09 -45.89
N ILE A 73 -35.76 -9.92 -45.50
CA ILE A 73 -34.44 -9.41 -45.94
C ILE A 73 -33.34 -10.37 -45.48
N GLY A 74 -32.40 -10.69 -46.38
CA GLY A 74 -31.29 -11.61 -46.11
C GLY A 74 -30.35 -11.12 -44.99
N GLY A 75 -29.75 -12.06 -44.26
CA GLY A 75 -28.83 -11.76 -43.16
C GLY A 75 -27.35 -11.72 -43.54
N ASP A 76 -27.02 -11.93 -44.81
CA ASP A 76 -25.67 -12.02 -45.35
C ASP A 76 -25.57 -11.37 -46.74
N VAL A 77 -24.37 -10.89 -47.08
CA VAL A 77 -24.11 -10.14 -48.33
C VAL A 77 -24.47 -10.97 -49.58
N PRO A 78 -24.12 -12.26 -49.71
CA PRO A 78 -24.53 -13.09 -50.84
C PRO A 78 -26.05 -13.17 -51.05
N THR A 79 -26.81 -13.49 -49.98
CA THR A 79 -28.28 -13.59 -50.06
C THR A 79 -28.90 -12.25 -50.44
N LEU A 80 -28.40 -11.16 -49.88
CA LEU A 80 -28.94 -9.84 -50.10
C LEU A 80 -28.54 -9.25 -51.47
N LEU A 81 -27.38 -9.63 -52.00
CA LEU A 81 -26.99 -9.37 -53.39
C LEU A 81 -27.95 -10.06 -54.37
N GLN A 82 -28.37 -11.30 -54.07
CA GLN A 82 -29.36 -12.01 -54.87
C GLN A 82 -30.72 -11.30 -54.85
N GLN A 83 -31.20 -10.87 -53.67
CA GLN A 83 -32.44 -10.09 -53.52
C GLN A 83 -32.35 -8.74 -54.26
N HIS A 84 -31.22 -8.05 -54.16
CA HIS A 84 -30.97 -6.80 -54.86
C HIS A 84 -31.00 -6.97 -56.40
N ASN A 85 -30.38 -8.03 -56.90
CA ASN A 85 -30.45 -8.38 -58.33
C ASN A 85 -31.88 -8.73 -58.78
N HIS A 86 -32.65 -9.43 -57.94
CA HIS A 86 -34.05 -9.70 -58.22
C HIS A 86 -34.89 -8.41 -58.30
N CYS A 87 -34.70 -7.45 -57.37
CA CYS A 87 -35.36 -6.14 -57.43
C CYS A 87 -35.04 -5.38 -58.73
N LYS A 88 -33.78 -5.43 -59.20
CA LYS A 88 -33.38 -4.83 -60.47
C LYS A 88 -34.12 -5.44 -61.67
N VAL A 89 -34.24 -6.77 -61.70
CA VAL A 89 -34.97 -7.48 -62.76
C VAL A 89 -36.46 -7.15 -62.72
N LEU A 90 -37.09 -7.25 -61.55
CA LEU A 90 -38.51 -6.95 -61.36
C LEU A 90 -38.85 -5.51 -61.80
N ARG A 91 -37.99 -4.54 -61.49
CA ARG A 91 -38.17 -3.15 -61.89
C ARG A 91 -38.09 -2.96 -63.42
N SER A 92 -37.23 -3.70 -64.10
CA SER A 92 -37.20 -3.71 -65.57
C SER A 92 -38.51 -4.27 -66.14
N GLU A 93 -38.97 -5.42 -65.63
CA GLU A 93 -40.21 -6.06 -66.09
C GLU A 93 -41.45 -5.17 -65.87
N LEU A 94 -41.53 -4.48 -64.73
CA LEU A 94 -42.62 -3.52 -64.45
C LEU A 94 -42.58 -2.35 -65.43
N LYS A 95 -41.40 -1.79 -65.70
CA LYS A 95 -41.24 -0.69 -66.67
C LYS A 95 -41.63 -1.12 -68.09
N ASP A 96 -41.25 -2.33 -68.49
CA ASP A 96 -41.60 -2.87 -69.81
C ASP A 96 -43.12 -3.09 -69.96
N ARG A 97 -43.83 -3.45 -68.88
CA ARG A 97 -45.28 -3.69 -68.91
C ARG A 97 -46.13 -2.44 -68.66
N GLU A 98 -45.55 -1.36 -68.16
CA GLU A 98 -46.23 -0.11 -67.81
C GLU A 98 -47.11 0.43 -68.94
N HIS A 99 -46.54 0.52 -70.16
CA HIS A 99 -47.29 0.99 -71.32
C HIS A 99 -48.45 0.07 -71.71
N VAL A 100 -48.32 -1.24 -71.51
CA VAL A 100 -49.38 -2.22 -71.81
C VAL A 100 -50.53 -2.06 -70.83
N VAL A 101 -50.23 -1.86 -69.54
CA VAL A 101 -51.23 -1.61 -68.50
C VAL A 101 -51.96 -0.30 -68.78
N ALA A 102 -51.23 0.80 -69.00
CA ALA A 102 -51.81 2.11 -69.30
C ALA A 102 -52.73 2.06 -70.53
N ASN A 103 -52.25 1.51 -71.65
CA ASN A 103 -53.04 1.40 -72.87
C ASN A 103 -54.30 0.52 -72.70
N THR A 104 -54.23 -0.55 -71.90
CA THR A 104 -55.36 -1.44 -71.67
C THR A 104 -56.41 -0.79 -70.77
N LEU A 105 -55.98 -0.03 -69.76
CA LEU A 105 -56.87 0.78 -68.91
C LEU A 105 -57.53 1.89 -69.73
N ASP A 106 -56.80 2.60 -70.59
CA ASP A 106 -57.36 3.64 -71.48
C ASP A 106 -58.42 3.07 -72.43
N GLN A 107 -58.16 1.90 -73.02
CA GLN A 107 -59.14 1.21 -73.87
C GLN A 107 -60.40 0.81 -73.08
N ALA A 108 -60.24 0.40 -71.83
CA ALA A 108 -61.36 0.09 -70.94
C ALA A 108 -62.14 1.33 -70.53
N HIS A 109 -61.47 2.45 -70.22
CA HIS A 109 -62.13 3.72 -69.92
C HIS A 109 -62.90 4.27 -71.12
N THR A 110 -62.32 4.21 -72.32
CA THR A 110 -62.98 4.63 -73.56
C THR A 110 -64.22 3.78 -73.82
N PHE A 111 -64.13 2.45 -73.65
CA PHE A 111 -65.28 1.55 -73.74
C PHE A 111 -66.39 1.87 -72.74
N LEU A 112 -66.03 2.15 -71.48
CA LEU A 112 -66.98 2.47 -70.43
C LEU A 112 -67.63 3.85 -70.63
N ALA A 113 -66.94 4.78 -71.29
CA ALA A 113 -67.47 6.10 -71.66
C ALA A 113 -68.46 6.04 -72.84
N ASP A 114 -68.26 5.10 -73.77
CA ASP A 114 -69.18 4.83 -74.89
C ASP A 114 -70.49 4.14 -74.45
N GLN A 115 -70.61 3.70 -73.18
CA GLN A 115 -71.84 3.15 -72.62
C GLN A 115 -72.72 4.25 -72.03
N SER A 116 -74.02 4.29 -72.38
CA SER A 116 -74.96 5.30 -71.87
C SER A 116 -75.07 5.26 -70.34
N ILE A 117 -74.92 6.44 -69.72
CA ILE A 117 -74.97 6.71 -68.27
C ILE A 117 -76.36 6.35 -67.69
N GLU A 118 -76.41 5.60 -66.59
CA GLU A 118 -77.63 5.38 -65.80
C GLU A 118 -78.15 6.68 -65.16
N GLY A 119 -79.45 6.95 -65.29
CA GLY A 119 -80.21 7.75 -64.32
C GLY A 119 -80.60 6.90 -63.08
N PRO A 120 -80.89 7.51 -61.93
CA PRO A 120 -80.83 6.88 -60.61
C PRO A 120 -81.96 5.85 -60.39
N GLY A 121 -81.63 4.62 -59.96
CA GLY A 121 -82.60 3.56 -59.68
C GLY A 121 -83.31 3.72 -58.33
N GLU A 122 -84.64 3.82 -58.35
CA GLU A 122 -85.49 3.55 -57.19
C GLU A 122 -85.39 2.07 -56.75
N PRO A 123 -85.52 1.76 -55.44
CA PRO A 123 -85.28 0.43 -54.91
C PRO A 123 -86.48 -0.50 -55.11
N CYS A 124 -86.40 -1.43 -56.06
CA CYS A 124 -87.37 -2.54 -56.15
C CYS A 124 -86.86 -3.76 -55.36
N LYS A 125 -87.43 -3.94 -54.16
CA LYS A 125 -87.43 -5.21 -53.43
C LYS A 125 -88.34 -6.20 -54.15
N ASN A 126 -87.79 -7.28 -54.68
CA ASN A 126 -88.18 -8.68 -54.42
C ASN A 126 -87.63 -9.61 -55.50
N LEU A 127 -86.90 -10.61 -55.02
CA LEU A 127 -86.37 -11.75 -55.77
C LEU A 127 -87.47 -12.46 -56.57
N GLN A 128 -87.26 -12.61 -57.87
CA GLN A 128 -87.58 -13.85 -58.58
C GLN A 128 -86.61 -14.03 -59.74
N THR A 129 -85.86 -15.12 -59.66
CA THR A 129 -84.85 -15.61 -60.60
C THR A 129 -85.49 -15.83 -61.98
N LYS A 130 -85.33 -14.88 -62.91
CA LYS A 130 -85.57 -15.13 -64.35
C LYS A 130 -84.26 -15.57 -64.98
N THR A 131 -84.26 -16.79 -65.52
CA THR A 131 -83.08 -17.48 -66.09
C THR A 131 -82.69 -16.97 -67.48
N ASP A 132 -83.47 -16.08 -68.10
CA ASP A 132 -83.14 -15.46 -69.39
C ASP A 132 -83.01 -13.93 -69.23
N LEU A 133 -81.78 -13.49 -68.96
CA LEU A 133 -81.39 -12.08 -68.98
C LEU A 133 -81.63 -11.51 -70.38
N THR A 134 -82.24 -10.33 -70.44
CA THR A 134 -82.40 -9.56 -71.68
C THR A 134 -81.02 -9.21 -72.28
N PRO A 135 -80.91 -9.04 -73.61
CA PRO A 135 -79.64 -8.66 -74.25
C PRO A 135 -79.00 -7.39 -73.66
N GLU A 136 -79.83 -6.47 -73.17
CA GLU A 136 -79.43 -5.23 -72.50
C GLU A 136 -78.85 -5.48 -71.11
N GLU A 137 -79.49 -6.35 -70.30
CA GLU A 137 -78.95 -6.79 -69.00
C GLU A 137 -77.64 -7.58 -69.14
N LYS A 138 -77.48 -8.35 -70.23
CA LYS A 138 -76.23 -9.06 -70.56
C LYS A 138 -75.10 -8.07 -70.92
N ALA A 139 -75.38 -7.06 -71.74
CA ALA A 139 -74.41 -6.01 -72.08
C ALA A 139 -74.01 -5.18 -70.84
N GLN A 140 -74.96 -4.84 -69.98
CA GLN A 140 -74.72 -4.17 -68.69
C GLN A 140 -73.95 -5.06 -67.71
N GLY A 141 -74.16 -6.38 -67.73
CA GLY A 141 -73.37 -7.34 -66.96
C GLY A 141 -71.90 -7.34 -67.37
N VAL A 142 -71.62 -7.32 -68.67
CA VAL A 142 -70.26 -7.24 -69.24
C VAL A 142 -69.61 -5.89 -68.91
N ALA A 143 -70.34 -4.78 -69.02
CA ALA A 143 -69.85 -3.45 -68.65
C ALA A 143 -69.48 -3.36 -67.17
N ARG A 144 -70.31 -3.93 -66.28
CA ARG A 144 -70.02 -4.03 -64.84
C ARG A 144 -68.80 -4.90 -64.56
N ALA A 145 -68.65 -6.02 -65.28
CA ALA A 145 -67.49 -6.90 -65.14
C ALA A 145 -66.19 -6.22 -65.59
N ILE A 146 -66.20 -5.56 -66.74
CA ILE A 146 -65.04 -4.80 -67.24
C ILE A 146 -64.71 -3.63 -66.31
N ARG A 147 -65.70 -2.89 -65.80
CA ARG A 147 -65.49 -1.81 -64.81
C ARG A 147 -64.83 -2.34 -63.53
N LYS A 148 -65.30 -3.48 -63.01
CA LYS A 148 -64.73 -4.13 -61.84
C LYS A 148 -63.29 -4.60 -62.11
N GLN A 149 -63.05 -5.32 -63.20
CA GLN A 149 -61.71 -5.81 -63.56
C GLN A 149 -60.72 -4.67 -63.82
N THR A 150 -61.17 -3.57 -64.45
CA THR A 150 -60.34 -2.37 -64.69
C THR A 150 -59.89 -1.75 -63.37
N ALA A 151 -60.82 -1.55 -62.43
CA ALA A 151 -60.50 -1.04 -61.09
C ALA A 151 -59.56 -1.98 -60.32
N GLU A 152 -59.79 -3.30 -60.37
CA GLU A 152 -58.93 -4.29 -59.71
C GLU A 152 -57.51 -4.33 -60.30
N VAL A 153 -57.37 -4.25 -61.63
CA VAL A 153 -56.07 -4.21 -62.30
C VAL A 153 -55.33 -2.92 -61.96
N GLN A 154 -56.01 -1.77 -61.97
CA GLN A 154 -55.42 -0.49 -61.61
C GLN A 154 -54.93 -0.48 -60.16
N GLU A 155 -55.80 -0.84 -59.20
CA GLU A 155 -55.46 -0.85 -57.77
C GLU A 155 -54.29 -1.80 -57.47
N ARG A 156 -54.30 -3.01 -58.06
CA ARG A 156 -53.21 -3.99 -57.85
C ARG A 156 -51.92 -3.57 -58.54
N TRP A 157 -51.99 -2.92 -59.71
CA TRP A 157 -50.82 -2.40 -60.40
C TRP A 157 -50.13 -1.32 -59.57
N GLU A 158 -50.88 -0.33 -59.09
CA GLU A 158 -50.37 0.74 -58.21
C GLU A 158 -49.77 0.15 -56.93
N ARG A 159 -50.49 -0.78 -56.28
CA ARG A 159 -50.00 -1.50 -55.10
C ARG A 159 -48.70 -2.26 -55.36
N LEU A 160 -48.60 -2.97 -56.49
CA LEU A 160 -47.40 -3.72 -56.85
C LEU A 160 -46.22 -2.78 -57.11
N GLN A 161 -46.43 -1.65 -57.78
CA GLN A 161 -45.39 -0.64 -58.00
C GLN A 161 -44.89 -0.04 -56.67
N ASP A 162 -45.80 0.35 -55.79
CA ASP A 162 -45.46 0.90 -54.47
C ASP A 162 -44.71 -0.13 -53.61
N HIS A 163 -45.20 -1.37 -53.56
CA HIS A 163 -44.57 -2.43 -52.79
C HIS A 163 -43.19 -2.79 -53.34
N ALA A 164 -43.04 -2.90 -54.67
CA ALA A 164 -41.74 -3.18 -55.30
C ALA A 164 -40.74 -2.03 -55.08
N GLY A 165 -41.19 -0.77 -55.16
CA GLY A 165 -40.36 0.41 -54.90
C GLY A 165 -39.93 0.52 -53.43
N GLY A 166 -40.85 0.30 -52.50
CA GLY A 166 -40.58 0.27 -51.07
C GLY A 166 -39.60 -0.86 -50.69
N TRP A 167 -39.84 -2.06 -51.20
CA TRP A 167 -38.97 -3.21 -51.00
C TRP A 167 -37.56 -2.99 -51.56
N GLN A 168 -37.45 -2.46 -52.78
CA GLN A 168 -36.15 -2.14 -53.36
C GLN A 168 -35.35 -1.17 -52.48
N SER A 169 -35.98 -0.09 -52.00
CA SER A 169 -35.31 0.88 -51.13
C SER A 169 -34.84 0.26 -49.81
N GLN A 170 -35.63 -0.65 -49.23
CA GLN A 170 -35.23 -1.40 -48.04
C GLN A 170 -34.03 -2.32 -48.30
N VAL A 171 -34.07 -3.08 -49.40
CA VAL A 171 -32.97 -3.98 -49.79
C VAL A 171 -31.69 -3.20 -50.09
N GLU A 172 -31.76 -2.06 -50.79
CA GLU A 172 -30.60 -1.21 -51.08
C GLU A 172 -29.96 -0.64 -49.81
N ARG A 173 -30.77 -0.11 -48.87
CA ARG A 173 -30.27 0.40 -47.58
C ARG A 173 -29.65 -0.70 -46.73
N ALA A 174 -30.28 -1.89 -46.69
CA ALA A 174 -29.74 -3.04 -45.98
C ALA A 174 -28.43 -3.53 -46.61
N PHE A 175 -28.31 -3.50 -47.94
CA PHE A 175 -27.11 -3.91 -48.66
C PHE A 175 -25.91 -3.04 -48.35
N GLU A 176 -26.07 -1.72 -48.41
CA GLU A 176 -25.01 -0.76 -48.09
C GLU A 176 -24.49 -0.96 -46.66
N ARG A 177 -25.40 -1.08 -45.68
CA ARG A 177 -25.05 -1.24 -44.27
C ARG A 177 -24.36 -2.57 -43.98
N LEU A 178 -24.87 -3.66 -44.55
CA LEU A 178 -24.29 -4.99 -44.36
C LEU A 178 -22.91 -5.11 -45.04
N GLN A 179 -22.73 -4.48 -46.19
CA GLN A 179 -21.44 -4.43 -46.88
C GLN A 179 -20.41 -3.60 -46.08
N GLU A 180 -20.84 -2.46 -45.54
CA GLU A 180 -20.02 -1.61 -44.66
C GLU A 180 -19.62 -2.38 -43.39
N LEU A 181 -20.57 -3.06 -42.74
CA LEU A 181 -20.30 -3.91 -41.58
C LEU A 181 -19.28 -5.01 -41.90
N GLN A 182 -19.50 -5.77 -42.98
CA GLN A 182 -18.59 -6.86 -43.36
C GLN A 182 -17.17 -6.34 -43.67
N SER A 183 -17.06 -5.18 -44.34
CA SER A 183 -15.77 -4.56 -44.61
C SER A 183 -15.04 -4.16 -43.32
N ASN A 184 -15.73 -3.51 -42.39
CA ASN A 184 -15.15 -3.10 -41.10
C ASN A 184 -14.78 -4.31 -40.23
N MET A 185 -15.62 -5.36 -40.21
CA MET A 185 -15.31 -6.62 -39.53
C MET A 185 -14.02 -7.25 -40.06
N ASN A 186 -13.86 -7.34 -41.39
CA ASN A 186 -12.65 -7.91 -42.00
C ASN A 186 -11.38 -7.08 -41.70
N GLN A 187 -11.51 -5.73 -41.66
CA GLN A 187 -10.39 -4.85 -41.30
C GLN A 187 -10.00 -5.00 -39.82
N LEU A 188 -11.00 -5.08 -38.94
CA LEU A 188 -10.78 -5.30 -37.51
C LEU A 188 -10.11 -6.65 -37.25
N ASP A 189 -10.57 -7.71 -37.92
CA ASP A 189 -9.98 -9.06 -37.83
C ASP A 189 -8.48 -9.04 -38.17
N LEU A 190 -8.11 -8.42 -39.29
CA LEU A 190 -6.72 -8.31 -39.72
C LEU A 190 -5.85 -7.56 -38.71
N ARG A 191 -6.37 -6.49 -38.11
CA ARG A 191 -5.61 -5.69 -37.14
C ARG A 191 -5.50 -6.39 -35.78
N LEU A 192 -6.56 -7.09 -35.34
CA LEU A 192 -6.52 -7.93 -34.14
C LEU A 192 -5.51 -9.07 -34.31
N ALA A 193 -5.50 -9.76 -35.46
CA ALA A 193 -4.55 -10.83 -35.73
C ALA A 193 -3.09 -10.37 -35.63
N ARG A 194 -2.75 -9.18 -36.14
CA ARG A 194 -1.40 -8.59 -36.01
C ARG A 194 -1.01 -8.28 -34.56
N ALA A 195 -1.96 -7.78 -33.79
CA ALA A 195 -1.76 -7.49 -32.38
C ALA A 195 -1.56 -8.79 -31.57
N GLU A 196 -2.32 -9.83 -31.89
CA GLU A 196 -2.20 -11.15 -31.28
C GLU A 196 -0.88 -11.84 -31.63
N GLU A 197 -0.36 -11.65 -32.86
CA GLU A 197 0.97 -12.13 -33.26
C GLU A 197 2.08 -11.46 -32.42
N THR A 198 1.96 -10.16 -32.20
CA THR A 198 2.91 -9.41 -31.33
C THR A 198 2.85 -9.92 -29.88
N LYS A 199 1.65 -10.17 -29.36
CA LYS A 199 1.42 -10.79 -28.05
C LYS A 199 2.02 -12.21 -27.98
N ALA A 200 1.90 -13.01 -29.04
CA ALA A 200 2.44 -14.36 -29.08
C ALA A 200 3.97 -14.40 -29.00
N GLY A 201 4.65 -13.33 -29.42
CA GLY A 201 6.10 -13.15 -29.29
C GLY A 201 6.57 -12.78 -27.88
N TRP A 202 5.68 -12.57 -26.91
CA TRP A 202 6.05 -12.18 -25.56
C TRP A 202 6.67 -13.31 -24.75
N GLN A 203 7.89 -13.09 -24.28
CA GLN A 203 8.55 -13.98 -23.32
C GLN A 203 7.86 -13.95 -21.95
N PRO A 204 7.82 -15.09 -21.22
CA PRO A 204 7.38 -15.12 -19.83
C PRO A 204 8.19 -14.17 -18.94
N VAL A 205 7.54 -13.49 -17.99
CA VAL A 205 8.22 -12.48 -17.14
C VAL A 205 9.33 -13.10 -16.29
N GLY A 206 9.19 -14.37 -15.88
CA GLY A 206 10.20 -15.08 -15.09
C GLY A 206 11.52 -15.35 -15.83
N ASP A 207 11.52 -15.29 -17.16
CA ASP A 207 12.71 -15.55 -17.98
C ASP A 207 13.44 -14.24 -18.36
N LEU A 208 12.90 -13.09 -17.97
CA LEU A 208 13.48 -11.78 -18.27
C LEU A 208 14.64 -11.46 -17.33
N LEU A 209 15.66 -10.79 -17.86
CA LEU A 209 16.75 -10.26 -17.04
C LEU A 209 16.21 -9.10 -16.19
N ILE A 210 16.56 -9.08 -14.90
CA ILE A 210 16.10 -8.06 -13.94
C ILE A 210 16.38 -6.63 -14.46
N ASP A 211 17.57 -6.40 -15.02
CA ASP A 211 18.00 -5.09 -15.54
C ASP A 211 17.18 -4.63 -16.77
N SER A 212 16.55 -5.57 -17.48
CA SER A 212 15.73 -5.30 -18.67
C SER A 212 14.24 -5.08 -18.35
N LEU A 213 13.81 -5.30 -17.09
CA LEU A 213 12.38 -5.22 -16.71
C LEU A 213 11.77 -3.85 -17.02
N GLN A 214 12.52 -2.76 -16.82
CA GLN A 214 12.05 -1.40 -17.12
C GLN A 214 11.80 -1.18 -18.62
N GLU A 215 12.72 -1.67 -19.47
CA GLU A 215 12.57 -1.62 -20.93
C GLU A 215 11.33 -2.40 -21.40
N HIS A 216 11.06 -3.57 -20.80
CA HIS A 216 9.88 -4.36 -21.11
C HIS A 216 8.57 -3.70 -20.65
N ILE A 217 8.58 -2.97 -19.53
CA ILE A 217 7.43 -2.16 -19.08
C ILE A 217 7.15 -1.06 -20.11
N GLU A 218 8.18 -0.35 -20.56
CA GLU A 218 8.06 0.72 -21.56
C GLU A 218 7.53 0.21 -22.90
N LYS A 219 8.09 -0.91 -23.41
CA LYS A 219 7.61 -1.57 -24.63
C LYS A 219 6.15 -2.00 -24.54
N THR A 220 5.75 -2.62 -23.42
CA THR A 220 4.37 -3.08 -23.23
C THR A 220 3.39 -1.90 -23.08
N THR A 221 3.83 -0.81 -22.46
CA THR A 221 3.05 0.43 -22.35
C THR A 221 2.87 1.09 -23.72
N ALA A 222 3.93 1.18 -24.51
CA ALA A 222 3.85 1.70 -25.88
C ALA A 222 2.90 0.86 -26.75
N PHE A 223 2.97 -0.47 -26.64
CA PHE A 223 2.05 -1.37 -27.33
C PHE A 223 0.59 -1.14 -26.90
N LYS A 224 0.31 -0.91 -25.61
CA LYS A 224 -1.04 -0.57 -25.14
C LYS A 224 -1.58 0.70 -25.81
N GLU A 225 -0.76 1.73 -25.92
CA GLU A 225 -1.15 2.99 -26.58
C GLU A 225 -1.35 2.80 -28.09
N GLU A 226 -0.51 1.99 -28.75
CA GLU A 226 -0.67 1.63 -30.17
C GLU A 226 -2.00 0.90 -30.44
N MET A 227 -2.46 0.08 -29.49
CA MET A 227 -3.73 -0.66 -29.59
C MET A 227 -4.97 0.17 -29.24
N ALA A 228 -4.82 1.38 -28.67
CA ALA A 228 -5.95 2.22 -28.27
C ALA A 228 -6.98 2.52 -29.39
N PRO A 229 -6.58 2.76 -30.66
CA PRO A 229 -7.53 2.99 -31.75
C PRO A 229 -8.44 1.79 -32.06
N LEU A 230 -8.03 0.56 -31.78
CA LEU A 230 -8.86 -0.64 -32.02
C LEU A 230 -10.17 -0.63 -31.24
N ARG A 231 -10.19 0.06 -30.10
CA ARG A 231 -11.43 0.27 -29.33
C ARG A 231 -12.48 1.01 -30.15
N GLN A 232 -12.06 2.01 -30.94
CA GLN A 232 -12.97 2.76 -31.80
C GLN A 232 -13.49 1.89 -32.94
N ASP A 233 -12.61 1.08 -33.55
CA ASP A 233 -13.01 0.16 -34.62
C ASP A 233 -14.05 -0.88 -34.14
N VAL A 234 -13.85 -1.45 -32.95
CA VAL A 234 -14.81 -2.36 -32.31
C VAL A 234 -16.15 -1.68 -32.06
N ASN A 235 -16.15 -0.42 -31.60
CA ASN A 235 -17.38 0.34 -31.40
C ASN A 235 -18.12 0.57 -32.72
N VAL A 236 -17.40 0.98 -33.78
CA VAL A 236 -17.97 1.21 -35.12
C VAL A 236 -18.64 -0.06 -35.65
N VAL A 237 -17.97 -1.21 -35.55
CA VAL A 237 -18.54 -2.50 -35.98
C VAL A 237 -19.81 -2.85 -35.20
N ASN A 238 -19.83 -2.65 -33.88
CA ASN A 238 -21.01 -2.91 -33.05
C ASN A 238 -22.15 -1.91 -33.33
N GLU A 239 -21.84 -0.64 -33.60
CA GLU A 239 -22.80 0.38 -34.00
C GLU A 239 -23.45 0.04 -35.34
N LEU A 240 -22.65 -0.32 -36.35
CA LEU A 240 -23.13 -0.77 -37.66
C LEU A 240 -24.02 -2.03 -37.55
N SER A 241 -23.69 -2.96 -36.65
CA SER A 241 -24.56 -4.10 -36.35
C SER A 241 -25.88 -3.66 -35.70
N GLY A 242 -25.86 -2.63 -34.83
CA GLY A 242 -27.06 -2.08 -34.20
C GLY A 242 -27.98 -1.36 -35.19
N GLU A 243 -27.41 -0.71 -36.22
CA GLU A 243 -28.14 -0.04 -37.30
C GLU A 243 -28.96 -1.00 -38.19
N LEU A 244 -28.70 -2.31 -38.12
CA LEU A 244 -29.47 -3.33 -38.85
C LEU A 244 -30.83 -3.64 -38.22
N ALA A 245 -30.98 -3.47 -36.90
CA ALA A 245 -32.24 -3.78 -36.21
C ALA A 245 -33.43 -2.91 -36.66
N PRO A 246 -33.29 -1.58 -36.86
CA PRO A 246 -34.34 -0.74 -37.45
C PRO A 246 -34.74 -1.11 -38.88
N LEU A 247 -33.90 -1.86 -39.60
CA LEU A 247 -34.16 -2.34 -40.96
C LEU A 247 -34.81 -3.73 -40.98
N ASP A 248 -35.11 -4.32 -39.81
CA ASP A 248 -35.61 -5.69 -39.66
C ASP A 248 -34.69 -6.75 -40.30
N VAL A 249 -33.38 -6.46 -40.30
CA VAL A 249 -32.34 -7.37 -40.81
C VAL A 249 -31.76 -8.16 -39.65
N GLN A 250 -31.97 -9.47 -39.66
CA GLN A 250 -31.30 -10.38 -38.73
C GLN A 250 -30.01 -10.90 -39.36
N LEU A 251 -28.88 -10.65 -38.70
CA LEU A 251 -27.60 -11.18 -39.14
C LEU A 251 -27.64 -12.71 -39.25
N SER A 252 -26.96 -13.23 -40.28
CA SER A 252 -26.76 -14.68 -40.40
C SER A 252 -26.04 -15.23 -39.17
N SER A 253 -26.28 -16.51 -38.85
CA SER A 253 -25.60 -17.17 -37.73
C SER A 253 -24.07 -17.12 -37.84
N THR A 254 -23.54 -17.06 -39.07
CA THR A 254 -22.10 -16.97 -39.33
C THR A 254 -21.57 -15.58 -39.04
N SER A 255 -22.22 -14.53 -39.55
CA SER A 255 -21.81 -13.13 -39.32
C SER A 255 -21.97 -12.73 -37.86
N SER A 256 -23.02 -13.20 -37.18
CA SER A 256 -23.20 -12.97 -35.74
C SER A 256 -22.06 -13.59 -34.92
N ARG A 257 -21.67 -14.84 -35.21
CA ARG A 257 -20.55 -15.50 -34.53
C ARG A 257 -19.23 -14.77 -34.78
N GLN A 258 -18.97 -14.35 -36.01
CA GLN A 258 -17.77 -13.58 -36.33
C GLN A 258 -17.72 -12.26 -35.53
N LEU A 259 -18.84 -11.56 -35.38
CA LEU A 259 -18.93 -10.34 -34.58
C LEU A 259 -18.64 -10.62 -33.10
N ASP A 260 -19.22 -11.69 -32.55
CA ASP A 260 -18.98 -12.12 -31.16
C ASP A 260 -17.51 -12.52 -30.93
N ASP A 261 -16.90 -13.24 -31.88
CA ASP A 261 -15.51 -13.67 -31.85
C ASP A 261 -14.55 -12.47 -31.86
N LEU A 262 -14.79 -11.48 -32.74
CA LEU A 262 -14.01 -10.23 -32.79
C LEU A 262 -14.09 -9.45 -31.47
N ASN A 263 -15.29 -9.33 -30.91
CA ASN A 263 -15.51 -8.70 -29.61
C ASN A 263 -14.78 -9.45 -28.47
N MET A 264 -14.73 -10.78 -28.53
CA MET A 264 -14.04 -11.61 -27.55
C MET A 264 -12.52 -11.49 -27.68
N HIS A 265 -11.97 -11.56 -28.91
CA HIS A 265 -10.54 -11.40 -29.17
C HIS A 265 -10.02 -10.06 -28.67
N TRP A 266 -10.74 -8.96 -28.95
CA TRP A 266 -10.38 -7.63 -28.43
C TRP A 266 -10.33 -7.59 -26.90
N LYS A 267 -11.34 -8.16 -26.22
CA LYS A 267 -11.38 -8.21 -24.75
C LYS A 267 -10.22 -9.04 -24.18
N LEU A 268 -9.95 -10.21 -24.76
CA LEU A 268 -8.85 -11.08 -24.35
C LEU A 268 -7.48 -10.43 -24.56
N LEU A 269 -7.31 -9.68 -25.65
CA LEU A 269 -6.10 -8.90 -25.90
C LEU A 269 -5.92 -7.81 -24.85
N GLN A 270 -6.98 -7.05 -24.53
CA GLN A 270 -6.94 -6.01 -23.50
C GLN A 270 -6.53 -6.59 -22.13
N VAL A 271 -7.18 -7.67 -21.69
CA VAL A 271 -6.85 -8.33 -20.42
C VAL A 271 -5.40 -8.81 -20.41
N ALA A 272 -4.93 -9.43 -21.49
CA ALA A 272 -3.56 -9.93 -21.56
C ALA A 272 -2.50 -8.80 -21.49
N ILE A 273 -2.77 -7.64 -22.11
CA ILE A 273 -1.89 -6.46 -22.01
C ILE A 273 -1.84 -5.96 -20.55
N GLU A 274 -2.99 -5.81 -19.92
CA GLU A 274 -3.09 -5.32 -18.53
C GLU A 274 -2.43 -6.29 -17.53
N GLU A 275 -2.67 -7.59 -17.66
CA GLU A 275 -2.04 -8.62 -16.83
C GLU A 275 -0.52 -8.64 -17.01
N ARG A 276 -0.02 -8.58 -18.23
CA ARG A 276 1.43 -8.52 -18.49
C ARG A 276 2.06 -7.30 -17.84
N LEU A 277 1.46 -6.12 -18.01
CA LEU A 277 1.97 -4.88 -17.44
C LEU A 277 2.01 -4.98 -15.90
N LYS A 278 0.95 -5.52 -15.29
CA LYS A 278 0.88 -5.73 -13.84
C LYS A 278 2.00 -6.64 -13.34
N VAL A 279 2.20 -7.80 -13.97
CA VAL A 279 3.24 -8.77 -13.56
C VAL A 279 4.65 -8.18 -13.76
N LEU A 280 4.90 -7.46 -14.86
CA LEU A 280 6.17 -6.76 -15.09
C LEU A 280 6.43 -5.70 -14.02
N GLN A 281 5.43 -4.90 -13.67
CA GLN A 281 5.54 -3.88 -12.62
C GLN A 281 5.75 -4.49 -11.23
N GLU A 282 5.10 -5.61 -10.93
CA GLU A 282 5.32 -6.37 -9.70
C GLU A 282 6.74 -6.94 -9.64
N ALA A 283 7.20 -7.60 -10.70
CA ALA A 283 8.58 -8.10 -10.79
C ALA A 283 9.62 -6.96 -10.68
N HIS A 284 9.38 -5.83 -11.34
CA HIS A 284 10.27 -4.67 -11.24
C HIS A 284 10.29 -4.05 -9.84
N ARG A 285 9.16 -4.05 -9.12
CA ARG A 285 9.08 -3.60 -7.72
C ARG A 285 9.86 -4.53 -6.77
N ASP A 286 9.74 -5.84 -6.99
CA ASP A 286 10.23 -6.86 -6.07
C ASP A 286 11.68 -7.26 -6.33
N PHE A 287 12.16 -7.11 -7.57
CA PHE A 287 13.50 -7.50 -7.99
C PHE A 287 14.30 -6.38 -8.66
N GLY A 288 13.67 -5.25 -9.00
CA GLY A 288 14.38 -4.14 -9.64
C GLY A 288 15.49 -3.55 -8.76
N PRO A 289 16.23 -2.54 -9.26
CA PRO A 289 17.41 -1.97 -8.60
C PRO A 289 17.15 -1.39 -7.19
N SER A 290 15.89 -1.09 -6.88
CA SER A 290 15.45 -0.59 -5.57
C SER A 290 14.96 -1.71 -4.62
N SER A 291 15.02 -2.96 -5.06
CA SER A 291 14.51 -4.10 -4.29
C SER A 291 15.45 -4.48 -3.15
N GLN A 292 14.87 -4.72 -1.97
CA GLN A 292 15.61 -5.22 -0.81
C GLN A 292 15.76 -6.75 -0.83
N HIS A 293 15.46 -7.41 -1.95
CA HIS A 293 15.38 -8.87 -2.02
C HIS A 293 16.76 -9.53 -1.84
N PHE A 294 17.84 -8.88 -2.29
CA PHE A 294 19.19 -9.40 -2.07
C PHE A 294 19.52 -9.57 -0.57
N LEU A 295 18.92 -8.74 0.29
CA LEU A 295 19.07 -8.82 1.75
C LEU A 295 18.31 -9.99 2.37
N SER A 296 17.45 -10.72 1.64
CA SER A 296 16.82 -11.94 2.17
C SER A 296 17.85 -13.00 2.57
N THR A 297 19.03 -12.98 1.94
CA THR A 297 20.17 -13.86 2.23
C THR A 297 20.93 -13.50 3.51
N SER A 298 20.61 -12.37 4.17
CA SER A 298 21.21 -11.96 5.45
C SER A 298 20.86 -12.94 6.59
N VAL A 299 19.70 -13.59 6.48
CA VAL A 299 19.17 -14.57 7.42
C VAL A 299 19.06 -15.95 6.80
N GLN A 300 19.02 -16.97 7.66
CA GLN A 300 18.86 -18.37 7.29
C GLN A 300 17.73 -18.98 8.12
N LEU A 301 17.17 -20.10 7.65
CA LEU A 301 16.16 -20.85 8.41
C LEU A 301 16.66 -21.12 9.85
N PRO A 302 15.80 -20.94 10.88
CA PRO A 302 14.35 -20.74 10.82
C PRO A 302 13.88 -19.27 10.63
N TRP A 303 14.81 -18.34 10.37
CA TRP A 303 14.51 -16.92 10.23
C TRP A 303 14.20 -16.53 8.78
N GLN A 304 13.25 -15.62 8.62
CA GLN A 304 12.90 -15.00 7.35
C GLN A 304 12.84 -13.47 7.50
N ARG A 305 13.47 -12.76 6.57
CA ARG A 305 13.38 -11.31 6.46
C ARG A 305 12.10 -10.93 5.70
N ALA A 306 11.32 -10.02 6.26
CA ALA A 306 10.09 -9.51 5.68
C ALA A 306 10.05 -7.98 5.75
N LEU A 307 9.14 -7.36 4.99
CA LEU A 307 8.98 -5.90 4.93
C LEU A 307 7.61 -5.49 5.45
N SER A 308 7.58 -4.46 6.29
CA SER A 308 6.34 -3.80 6.70
C SER A 308 5.77 -2.91 5.58
N GLN A 309 4.56 -2.37 5.79
CA GLN A 309 3.93 -1.42 4.86
C GLN A 309 4.81 -0.19 4.57
N ASN A 310 5.56 0.27 5.58
CA ASN A 310 6.49 1.40 5.46
C ASN A 310 7.87 1.02 4.91
N LYS A 311 8.01 -0.18 4.32
CA LYS A 311 9.28 -0.72 3.78
C LYS A 311 10.39 -0.89 4.83
N VAL A 312 10.02 -0.91 6.12
CA VAL A 312 10.93 -1.22 7.23
C VAL A 312 11.05 -2.73 7.38
N PRO A 313 12.28 -3.29 7.43
CA PRO A 313 12.47 -4.72 7.61
C PRO A 313 12.12 -5.18 9.03
N TYR A 314 11.53 -6.37 9.10
CA TYR A 314 11.35 -7.13 10.33
C TYR A 314 11.64 -8.60 10.05
N TYR A 315 11.85 -9.37 11.11
CA TYR A 315 12.31 -10.75 11.04
C TYR A 315 11.30 -11.68 11.68
N ILE A 316 10.97 -12.75 10.97
CA ILE A 316 10.02 -13.78 11.38
C ILE A 316 10.83 -15.02 11.74
N ASN A 317 10.65 -15.52 12.96
CA ASN A 317 11.18 -16.83 13.35
C ASN A 317 10.06 -17.86 13.24
N HIS A 318 10.17 -18.76 12.27
CA HIS A 318 9.16 -19.79 12.01
C HIS A 318 9.12 -20.89 13.08
N GLN A 319 10.23 -21.09 13.81
CA GLN A 319 10.31 -22.08 14.87
C GLN A 319 9.58 -21.61 16.15
N THR A 320 9.75 -20.34 16.53
CA THR A 320 9.11 -19.76 17.72
C THR A 320 7.79 -19.04 17.41
N GLN A 321 7.43 -18.90 16.12
CA GLN A 321 6.26 -18.17 15.64
C GLN A 321 6.22 -16.71 16.15
N THR A 322 7.39 -16.08 16.22
CA THR A 322 7.52 -14.69 16.69
C THR A 322 8.06 -13.79 15.60
N THR A 323 7.66 -12.52 15.64
CA THR A 323 8.23 -11.45 14.79
C THR A 323 8.99 -10.44 15.63
N CYS A 324 10.15 -9.98 15.16
CA CYS A 324 10.93 -8.94 15.82
C CYS A 324 11.48 -7.91 14.83
N TRP A 325 11.71 -6.70 15.30
CA TRP A 325 12.35 -5.66 14.49
C TRP A 325 13.86 -5.85 14.37
N ASP A 326 14.48 -6.47 15.37
CA ASP A 326 15.92 -6.65 15.42
C ASP A 326 16.33 -7.88 14.62
N HIS A 327 17.42 -7.74 13.86
CA HIS A 327 18.03 -8.87 13.16
C HIS A 327 18.48 -9.92 14.20
N PRO A 328 18.38 -11.24 13.94
CA PRO A 328 18.77 -12.27 14.92
C PRO A 328 20.21 -12.08 15.43
N LYS A 329 21.17 -11.87 14.52
CA LYS A 329 22.56 -11.54 14.89
C LYS A 329 22.72 -10.21 15.65
N MET A 330 21.85 -9.22 15.45
CA MET A 330 21.84 -8.00 16.28
C MET A 330 21.35 -8.30 17.70
N THR A 331 20.35 -9.17 17.84
CA THR A 331 19.84 -9.62 19.14
C THR A 331 20.93 -10.37 19.91
N GLU A 332 21.61 -11.32 19.26
CA GLU A 332 22.76 -12.04 19.84
C GLU A 332 23.89 -11.07 20.24
N LEU A 333 24.19 -10.08 19.38
CA LEU A 333 25.17 -9.06 19.67
C LEU A 333 24.79 -8.26 20.92
N TYR A 334 23.56 -7.74 21.02
CA TYR A 334 23.11 -6.99 22.20
C TYR A 334 23.11 -7.82 23.48
N GLN A 335 22.71 -9.09 23.41
CA GLN A 335 22.81 -10.01 24.53
C GLN A 335 24.27 -10.15 25.00
N SER A 336 25.20 -10.31 24.06
CA SER A 336 26.63 -10.40 24.38
C SER A 336 27.24 -9.10 24.95
N LEU A 337 26.56 -7.95 24.80
CA LEU A 337 27.00 -6.70 25.44
C LEU A 337 26.73 -6.70 26.95
N ALA A 338 25.86 -7.57 27.46
CA ALA A 338 25.56 -7.69 28.88
C ALA A 338 26.78 -8.15 29.69
N ASP A 339 27.69 -8.92 29.09
CA ASP A 339 28.95 -9.38 29.71
C ASP A 339 29.83 -8.21 30.17
N LEU A 340 29.68 -7.04 29.54
CA LEU A 340 30.45 -5.83 29.84
C LEU A 340 29.84 -5.01 30.98
N ASN A 341 28.67 -5.39 31.52
CA ASN A 341 28.02 -4.65 32.62
C ASN A 341 28.83 -4.67 33.93
N ASN A 342 29.77 -5.60 34.07
CA ASN A 342 30.70 -5.67 35.20
C ASN A 342 31.77 -4.57 35.20
N VAL A 343 31.96 -3.83 34.10
CA VAL A 343 32.91 -2.73 34.02
C VAL A 343 32.37 -1.55 34.83
N ARG A 344 33.06 -1.22 35.93
CA ARG A 344 32.60 -0.19 36.89
C ARG A 344 32.53 1.22 36.30
N PHE A 345 33.44 1.54 35.38
CA PHE A 345 33.54 2.87 34.78
C PHE A 345 32.64 2.97 33.54
N SER A 346 31.60 3.79 33.60
CA SER A 346 30.56 3.91 32.55
C SER A 346 31.12 4.30 31.18
N ALA A 347 32.09 5.22 31.14
CA ALA A 347 32.70 5.65 29.89
C ALA A 347 33.42 4.50 29.17
N TYR A 348 34.21 3.68 29.89
CA TYR A 348 34.87 2.49 29.33
C TYR A 348 33.88 1.40 28.99
N ARG A 349 32.90 1.14 29.85
CA ARG A 349 31.84 0.15 29.59
C ARG A 349 31.13 0.46 28.27
N THR A 350 30.68 1.70 28.11
CA THR A 350 29.99 2.15 26.90
C THR A 350 30.91 2.09 25.69
N ALA A 351 32.15 2.55 25.80
CA ALA A 351 33.13 2.49 24.73
C ALA A 351 33.45 1.04 24.29
N MET A 352 33.56 0.10 25.23
CA MET A 352 33.77 -1.32 24.92
C MET A 352 32.54 -1.95 24.25
N LYS A 353 31.33 -1.60 24.70
CA LYS A 353 30.08 -2.00 24.04
C LYS A 353 30.02 -1.49 22.60
N ILE A 354 30.32 -0.19 22.40
CA ILE A 354 30.39 0.43 21.08
C ILE A 354 31.50 -0.19 20.23
N ARG A 355 32.66 -0.53 20.80
CA ARG A 355 33.75 -1.20 20.08
C ARG A 355 33.34 -2.58 19.56
N ARG A 356 32.64 -3.37 20.38
CA ARG A 356 32.13 -4.70 19.97
C ARG A 356 31.10 -4.56 18.85
N LEU A 357 30.21 -3.57 18.94
CA LEU A 357 29.27 -3.21 17.88
C LEU A 357 29.99 -2.74 16.60
N GLN A 358 30.97 -1.85 16.73
CA GLN A 358 31.74 -1.31 15.61
C GLN A 358 32.39 -2.42 14.77
N LYS A 359 33.00 -3.42 15.43
CA LYS A 359 33.59 -4.60 14.78
C LYS A 359 32.55 -5.50 14.13
N ALA A 360 31.43 -5.76 14.81
CA ALA A 360 30.36 -6.59 14.28
C ALA A 360 29.70 -5.99 13.03
N LEU A 361 29.70 -4.66 12.93
CA LEU A 361 29.24 -3.92 11.75
C LEU A 361 30.36 -3.64 10.73
N CYS A 362 31.60 -4.07 10.97
CA CYS A 362 32.78 -3.79 10.13
C CYS A 362 33.06 -2.29 9.89
N LEU A 363 32.52 -1.39 10.73
CA LEU A 363 32.73 0.06 10.60
C LEU A 363 34.15 0.47 11.01
N ASP A 364 34.87 -0.37 11.75
CA ASP A 364 36.28 -0.17 12.05
C ASP A 364 37.21 -0.39 10.84
N LEU A 365 36.69 -0.89 9.72
CA LEU A 365 37.38 -0.97 8.43
C LEU A 365 37.09 0.24 7.52
N LEU A 366 35.98 0.96 7.76
CA LEU A 366 35.54 2.08 6.94
C LEU A 366 36.38 3.33 7.15
N ASP A 367 37.28 3.68 6.25
CA ASP A 367 38.05 4.93 6.35
C ASP A 367 37.16 6.17 6.17
N LEU A 368 37.39 7.20 7.00
CA LEU A 368 36.62 8.46 6.99
C LEU A 368 36.46 9.09 5.60
N LYS A 369 37.54 9.13 4.81
CA LYS A 369 37.53 9.74 3.47
C LYS A 369 36.64 8.97 2.50
N VAL A 370 36.61 7.64 2.61
CA VAL A 370 35.77 6.78 1.76
C VAL A 370 34.30 7.00 2.09
N ALA A 371 33.95 7.05 3.39
CA ALA A 371 32.58 7.35 3.81
C ALA A 371 32.09 8.68 3.23
N GLN A 372 32.93 9.71 3.23
CA GLN A 372 32.58 11.01 2.64
C GLN A 372 32.41 10.97 1.13
N SER A 373 33.34 10.36 0.39
CA SER A 373 33.20 10.26 -1.05
C SER A 373 31.94 9.50 -1.44
N THR A 374 31.56 8.46 -0.68
CA THR A 374 30.30 7.74 -0.90
C THR A 374 29.08 8.62 -0.60
N PHE A 375 29.09 9.44 0.46
CA PHE A 375 27.99 10.37 0.71
C PHE A 375 27.83 11.41 -0.41
N GLU A 376 28.94 11.89 -0.99
CA GLU A 376 28.92 12.80 -2.14
C GLU A 376 28.38 12.12 -3.40
N GLN A 377 28.81 10.88 -3.68
CA GLN A 377 28.32 10.06 -4.81
C GLN A 377 26.80 9.85 -4.74
N HIS A 378 26.27 9.57 -3.55
CA HIS A 378 24.83 9.42 -3.29
C HIS A 378 24.09 10.76 -3.14
N LYS A 379 24.75 11.90 -3.43
CA LYS A 379 24.18 13.26 -3.39
C LYS A 379 23.56 13.62 -2.02
N LEU A 380 24.11 13.08 -0.93
CA LEU A 380 23.65 13.30 0.44
C LEU A 380 24.17 14.66 0.98
N THR A 381 23.89 15.75 0.28
CA THR A 381 24.40 17.09 0.61
C THR A 381 23.51 17.83 1.60
N GLN A 382 22.19 17.60 1.56
CA GLN A 382 21.23 18.26 2.44
C GLN A 382 21.02 17.48 3.74
N ASN A 383 21.69 17.91 4.82
CA ASN A 383 21.66 17.20 6.10
C ASN A 383 20.28 17.13 6.79
N ALA A 384 19.35 18.03 6.45
CA ALA A 384 17.97 18.03 6.94
C ALA A 384 17.03 17.07 6.19
N GLN A 385 17.42 16.57 5.01
CA GLN A 385 16.62 15.66 4.21
C GLN A 385 16.38 14.33 4.95
N LEU A 386 15.19 13.77 4.76
CA LEU A 386 14.84 12.43 5.25
C LEU A 386 15.12 11.40 4.15
N LEU A 387 15.91 10.39 4.49
CA LEU A 387 16.21 9.21 3.68
C LEU A 387 15.23 8.10 3.99
N THR A 388 14.69 7.48 2.96
CA THR A 388 13.88 6.26 3.09
C THR A 388 14.79 5.05 3.33
N VAL A 389 14.25 3.96 3.86
CA VAL A 389 15.03 2.71 4.05
C VAL A 389 15.76 2.26 2.78
N PRO A 390 15.15 2.25 1.57
CA PRO A 390 15.87 1.97 0.33
C PRO A 390 17.07 2.89 0.06
N ASP A 391 16.95 4.20 0.31
CA ASP A 391 18.06 5.15 0.11
C ASP A 391 19.24 4.83 1.04
N VAL A 392 18.94 4.47 2.29
CA VAL A 392 19.94 4.05 3.28
C VAL A 392 20.61 2.76 2.84
N ILE A 393 19.84 1.77 2.38
CA ILE A 393 20.35 0.50 1.86
C ILE A 393 21.30 0.76 0.70
N ASN A 394 20.89 1.55 -0.29
CA ASN A 394 21.73 1.84 -1.47
C ASN A 394 23.08 2.46 -1.08
N CYS A 395 23.06 3.41 -0.15
CA CYS A 395 24.30 4.01 0.36
C CYS A 395 25.16 3.00 1.12
N LEU A 396 24.57 2.19 2.00
CA LEU A 396 25.30 1.15 2.74
C LEU A 396 25.85 0.07 1.82
N THR A 397 25.12 -0.35 0.78
CA THR A 397 25.59 -1.33 -0.20
C THR A 397 26.84 -0.82 -0.89
N SER A 398 26.86 0.44 -1.37
CA SER A 398 28.07 1.01 -1.97
C SER A 398 29.26 1.06 -1.00
N ILE A 399 29.02 1.31 0.30
CA ILE A 399 30.06 1.27 1.32
C ILE A 399 30.60 -0.16 1.47
N TYR A 400 29.72 -1.15 1.67
CA TYR A 400 30.14 -2.52 1.95
C TYR A 400 30.68 -3.26 0.73
N ASP A 401 30.22 -2.96 -0.49
CA ASP A 401 30.84 -3.45 -1.73
C ASP A 401 32.30 -2.98 -1.83
N GLY A 402 32.55 -1.70 -1.54
CA GLY A 402 33.90 -1.16 -1.50
C GLY A 402 34.79 -1.82 -0.43
N LEU A 403 34.20 -2.15 0.73
CA LEU A 403 34.91 -2.86 1.81
C LEU A 403 35.17 -4.33 1.48
N GLU A 404 34.23 -5.03 0.85
CA GLU A 404 34.39 -6.43 0.43
C GLU A 404 35.54 -6.57 -0.59
N GLN A 405 35.66 -5.63 -1.53
CA GLN A 405 36.78 -5.62 -2.49
C GLN A 405 38.15 -5.59 -1.80
N GLN A 406 38.27 -4.92 -0.66
CA GLN A 406 39.51 -4.80 0.12
C GLN A 406 39.68 -5.91 1.17
N HIS A 407 38.57 -6.45 1.68
CA HIS A 407 38.53 -7.35 2.83
C HIS A 407 37.54 -8.53 2.63
N LYS A 408 37.72 -9.29 1.55
CA LYS A 408 36.79 -10.36 1.11
C LYS A 408 36.39 -11.36 2.19
N ASP A 409 37.32 -11.77 3.06
CA ASP A 409 37.04 -12.80 4.08
C ASP A 409 36.32 -12.25 5.33
N LEU A 410 36.22 -10.93 5.48
CA LEU A 410 35.66 -10.28 6.67
C LEU A 410 34.27 -9.69 6.43
N VAL A 411 33.94 -9.33 5.18
CA VAL A 411 32.73 -8.58 4.85
C VAL A 411 31.77 -9.46 4.07
N ASN A 412 30.62 -9.75 4.68
CA ASN A 412 29.48 -10.32 3.97
C ASN A 412 28.50 -9.18 3.67
N VAL A 413 28.45 -8.72 2.42
CA VAL A 413 27.71 -7.50 2.06
C VAL A 413 26.25 -7.54 2.49
N PRO A 414 25.43 -8.57 2.15
CA PRO A 414 24.03 -8.61 2.57
C PRO A 414 23.85 -8.53 4.09
N LEU A 415 24.67 -9.27 4.85
CA LEU A 415 24.59 -9.26 6.30
C LEU A 415 25.01 -7.92 6.90
N CYS A 416 26.13 -7.34 6.44
CA CYS A 416 26.65 -6.08 6.96
C CYS A 416 25.69 -4.91 6.67
N VAL A 417 25.08 -4.87 5.48
CA VAL A 417 24.06 -3.88 5.13
C VAL A 417 22.86 -3.99 6.06
N ASP A 418 22.31 -5.19 6.25
CA ASP A 418 21.08 -5.39 7.03
C ASP A 418 21.31 -5.16 8.54
N MET A 419 22.45 -5.59 9.07
CA MET A 419 22.87 -5.34 10.46
C MET A 419 23.09 -3.84 10.71
N CYS A 420 23.77 -3.14 9.81
CA CYS A 420 24.06 -1.71 9.94
C CYS A 420 22.78 -0.87 9.79
N LEU A 421 21.90 -1.24 8.85
CA LEU A 421 20.56 -0.65 8.73
C LEU A 421 19.77 -0.85 10.02
N ASN A 422 19.74 -2.06 10.57
CA ASN A 422 19.04 -2.37 11.81
C ASN A 422 19.54 -1.51 12.98
N TRP A 423 20.86 -1.38 13.10
CA TRP A 423 21.48 -0.49 14.08
C TRP A 423 21.09 0.99 13.88
N LEU A 424 21.17 1.53 12.66
CA LEU A 424 20.80 2.91 12.38
C LEU A 424 19.33 3.19 12.71
N LEU A 425 18.42 2.26 12.38
CA LEU A 425 17.02 2.36 12.74
C LEU A 425 16.81 2.28 14.26
N ASN A 426 17.56 1.45 14.98
CA ASN A 426 17.51 1.39 16.45
C ASN A 426 17.96 2.68 17.12
N VAL A 427 18.93 3.39 16.54
CA VAL A 427 19.45 4.65 17.09
C VAL A 427 18.55 5.83 16.69
N TYR A 428 18.10 5.90 15.44
CA TYR A 428 17.54 7.12 14.85
C TYR A 428 16.07 7.02 14.38
N ASP A 429 15.49 5.82 14.27
CA ASP A 429 14.09 5.58 13.89
C ASP A 429 13.43 4.52 14.80
N THR A 430 13.42 4.81 16.11
CA THR A 430 12.80 3.93 17.12
C THR A 430 11.31 3.71 16.89
N GLY A 431 10.63 4.67 16.24
CA GLY A 431 9.21 4.58 15.87
C GLY A 431 8.92 3.79 14.59
N ARG A 432 9.97 3.28 13.90
CA ARG A 432 9.84 2.52 12.64
C ARG A 432 9.03 3.25 11.58
N SER A 433 9.26 4.56 11.46
CA SER A 433 8.65 5.38 10.42
C SER A 433 9.18 5.06 9.02
N GLY A 434 10.34 4.40 8.93
CA GLY A 434 11.04 4.09 7.69
C GLY A 434 11.82 5.25 7.11
N LYS A 435 12.10 6.26 7.94
CA LYS A 435 12.83 7.47 7.54
C LYS A 435 13.89 7.86 8.58
N ILE A 436 15.09 8.20 8.12
CA ILE A 436 16.15 8.78 8.96
C ILE A 436 16.69 10.07 8.34
N ARG A 437 17.13 11.04 9.14
CA ARG A 437 17.78 12.24 8.60
C ARG A 437 19.16 11.90 8.04
N VAL A 438 19.54 12.55 6.94
CA VAL A 438 20.90 12.47 6.38
C VAL A 438 21.95 12.78 7.45
N LEU A 439 21.73 13.84 8.25
CA LEU A 439 22.63 14.19 9.35
C LEU A 439 22.86 13.01 10.28
N SER A 440 21.77 12.38 10.76
CA SER A 440 21.83 11.30 11.75
C SER A 440 22.59 10.08 11.21
N MET A 441 22.34 9.69 9.95
CA MET A 441 23.10 8.63 9.29
C MET A 441 24.60 8.94 9.25
N LYS A 442 24.96 10.16 8.83
CA LYS A 442 26.36 10.59 8.76
C LYS A 442 27.02 10.63 10.14
N ILE A 443 26.37 11.18 11.16
CA ILE A 443 26.91 11.23 12.53
C ILE A 443 27.14 9.81 13.05
N GLY A 444 26.21 8.88 12.84
CA GLY A 444 26.37 7.48 13.22
C GLY A 444 27.59 6.83 12.55
N LEU A 445 27.65 6.87 11.22
CA LEU A 445 28.70 6.21 10.44
C LEU A 445 30.09 6.87 10.65
N LEU A 446 30.18 8.20 10.67
CA LEU A 446 31.45 8.92 10.88
C LEU A 446 31.97 8.78 12.32
N SER A 447 31.08 8.63 13.31
CA SER A 447 31.52 8.37 14.69
C SER A 447 32.20 7.00 14.81
N LEU A 448 31.66 5.99 14.13
CA LEU A 448 32.12 4.60 14.20
C LEU A 448 33.10 4.20 13.09
N SER A 449 33.43 5.09 12.15
CA SER A 449 34.41 4.83 11.10
C SER A 449 35.85 4.72 11.64
N LYS A 450 36.79 4.31 10.79
CA LYS A 450 38.23 4.34 11.04
C LYS A 450 38.82 5.70 10.68
N GLY A 451 39.64 6.24 11.59
CA GLY A 451 40.39 7.47 11.35
C GLY A 451 40.90 8.13 12.63
N HIS A 452 41.68 9.20 12.50
CA HIS A 452 42.20 9.93 13.66
C HIS A 452 41.09 10.70 14.36
N LEU A 453 41.13 10.73 15.70
CA LEU A 453 40.09 11.34 16.52
C LEU A 453 39.87 12.83 16.22
N GLU A 454 40.95 13.58 16.00
CA GLU A 454 40.85 15.01 15.66
C GLU A 454 40.20 15.24 14.28
N GLU A 455 40.50 14.39 13.30
CA GLU A 455 39.88 14.44 11.97
C GLU A 455 38.38 14.15 12.08
N LYS A 456 37.98 13.15 12.89
CA LYS A 456 36.58 12.89 13.18
C LYS A 456 35.87 14.10 13.75
N TYR A 457 36.47 14.79 14.72
CA TYR A 457 35.87 16.00 15.28
C TYR A 457 35.64 17.08 14.22
N LYS A 458 36.62 17.31 13.35
CA LYS A 458 36.50 18.26 12.23
C LYS A 458 35.39 17.86 11.27
N TYR A 459 35.28 16.57 10.93
CA TYR A 459 34.25 16.08 10.01
C TYR A 459 32.84 16.11 10.60
N LEU A 460 32.68 15.76 11.88
CA LEU A 460 31.41 15.86 12.58
C LEU A 460 30.96 17.32 12.69
N PHE A 461 31.90 18.24 12.98
CA PHE A 461 31.64 19.67 12.99
C PHE A 461 31.21 20.20 11.61
N SER A 462 31.88 19.77 10.53
CA SER A 462 31.55 20.21 9.18
C SER A 462 30.17 19.74 8.71
N GLN A 463 29.57 18.72 9.34
CA GLN A 463 28.18 18.32 9.03
C GLN A 463 27.14 19.30 9.57
N VAL A 464 27.47 20.13 10.56
CA VAL A 464 26.53 21.10 11.13
C VAL A 464 26.92 22.55 10.88
N ALA A 465 28.15 22.80 10.44
CA ALA A 465 28.63 24.14 10.11
C ALA A 465 27.93 24.76 8.89
N SER A 466 27.71 26.07 8.94
CA SER A 466 27.18 26.87 7.82
C SER A 466 28.25 27.17 6.76
N SER A 467 27.82 27.76 5.63
CA SER A 467 28.69 28.37 4.61
C SER A 467 29.62 29.42 5.25
N GLY A 468 30.84 29.01 5.59
CA GLY A 468 31.80 29.78 6.39
C GLY A 468 32.52 28.99 7.50
N ASP A 469 32.28 27.68 7.61
CA ASP A 469 32.92 26.76 8.58
C ASP A 469 32.70 27.21 10.04
N LYS A 470 31.49 27.69 10.31
CA LYS A 470 31.07 28.31 11.55
C LYS A 470 29.77 27.69 12.05
N CYS A 471 29.66 27.49 13.36
CA CYS A 471 28.57 26.76 13.98
C CYS A 471 27.95 27.57 15.13
N ASP A 472 26.62 27.70 15.16
CA ASP A 472 25.89 28.32 16.28
C ASP A 472 25.45 27.30 17.35
N GLN A 473 24.79 27.77 18.41
CA GLN A 473 24.32 26.90 19.49
C GLN A 473 23.31 25.85 19.02
N ARG A 474 22.45 26.18 18.06
CA ARG A 474 21.42 25.27 17.55
C ARG A 474 22.07 24.16 16.73
N GLN A 475 23.01 24.50 15.86
CA GLN A 475 23.77 23.59 15.02
C GLN A 475 24.62 22.63 15.86
N LEU A 476 25.32 23.14 16.88
CA LEU A 476 26.03 22.29 17.83
C LEU A 476 25.05 21.38 18.59
N GLY A 477 23.89 21.91 18.97
CA GLY A 477 22.81 21.14 19.58
C GLY A 477 22.36 19.96 18.72
N LEU A 478 22.20 20.15 17.40
CA LEU A 478 21.85 19.08 16.47
C LEU A 478 22.92 17.96 16.44
N LEU A 479 24.21 18.34 16.40
CA LEU A 479 25.31 17.38 16.43
C LEU A 479 25.31 16.56 17.73
N LEU A 480 25.25 17.24 18.87
CA LEU A 480 25.28 16.58 20.18
C LEU A 480 24.03 15.72 20.42
N HIS A 481 22.87 16.19 19.96
CA HIS A 481 21.62 15.43 20.01
C HIS A 481 21.71 14.12 19.24
N ASP A 482 22.34 14.12 18.06
CA ASP A 482 22.47 12.89 17.25
C ASP A 482 23.58 11.98 17.76
N ALA A 483 24.65 12.55 18.34
CA ALA A 483 25.73 11.79 18.95
C ALA A 483 25.27 11.08 20.24
N ILE A 484 24.45 11.72 21.08
CA ILE A 484 23.98 11.13 22.35
C ILE A 484 22.98 9.98 22.14
N GLN A 485 22.37 9.86 20.94
CA GLN A 485 21.49 8.72 20.65
C GLN A 485 22.24 7.37 20.67
N ILE A 486 23.52 7.36 20.32
CA ILE A 486 24.33 6.13 20.28
C ILE A 486 24.44 5.48 21.68
N PRO A 487 24.94 6.17 22.73
CA PRO A 487 24.94 5.62 24.08
C PRO A 487 23.53 5.47 24.67
N ARG A 488 22.54 6.25 24.21
CA ARG A 488 21.13 6.07 24.60
C ARG A 488 20.56 4.74 24.13
N GLN A 489 20.86 4.33 22.90
CA GLN A 489 20.42 3.04 22.36
C GLN A 489 20.98 1.86 23.18
N LEU A 490 22.16 2.02 23.77
CA LEU A 490 22.80 1.04 24.66
C LEU A 490 22.33 1.12 26.12
N GLY A 491 21.40 2.02 26.46
CA GLY A 491 20.91 2.21 27.83
C GLY A 491 21.88 2.95 28.78
N GLU A 492 22.92 3.61 28.26
CA GLU A 492 23.99 4.21 29.07
C GLU A 492 23.89 5.74 29.17
N VAL A 493 22.87 6.37 28.57
CA VAL A 493 22.73 7.85 28.48
C VAL A 493 22.76 8.59 29.82
N ALA A 494 22.31 7.96 30.91
CA ALA A 494 22.33 8.56 32.25
C ALA A 494 23.76 8.92 32.70
N ALA A 495 24.76 8.16 32.24
CA ALA A 495 26.16 8.44 32.54
C ALA A 495 26.73 9.62 31.75
N PHE A 496 26.03 10.12 30.73
CA PHE A 496 26.53 11.13 29.79
C PHE A 496 25.76 12.46 29.86
N GLY A 497 25.17 12.77 31.01
CA GLY A 497 24.40 14.01 31.23
C GLY A 497 22.92 13.92 30.87
N GLY A 498 22.42 12.71 30.54
CA GLY A 498 21.03 12.50 30.14
C GLY A 498 20.77 12.85 28.68
N SER A 499 19.51 12.81 28.26
CA SER A 499 19.12 13.08 26.86
C SER A 499 19.06 14.57 26.52
N ASN A 500 19.10 15.44 27.53
CA ASN A 500 19.10 16.90 27.37
C ASN A 500 20.55 17.37 27.12
N ILE A 501 20.80 17.92 25.93
CA ILE A 501 22.13 18.30 25.46
C ILE A 501 22.46 19.77 25.73
N GLU A 502 21.47 20.57 26.13
CA GLU A 502 21.55 22.01 26.30
C GLU A 502 22.63 22.43 27.33
N PRO A 503 22.83 21.74 28.47
CA PRO A 503 23.94 22.02 29.37
C PRO A 503 25.31 21.85 28.69
N SER A 504 25.47 20.87 27.80
CA SER A 504 26.71 20.65 27.06
C SER A 504 26.95 21.73 26.02
N VAL A 505 25.91 22.16 25.30
CA VAL A 505 25.98 23.28 24.37
C VAL A 505 26.39 24.56 25.11
N ARG A 506 25.73 24.88 26.22
CA ARG A 506 26.10 26.06 27.04
C ARG A 506 27.54 25.96 27.55
N SER A 507 27.97 24.79 28.02
CA SER A 507 29.35 24.57 28.47
C SER A 507 30.38 24.85 27.36
N CYS A 508 30.11 24.39 26.13
CA CYS A 508 30.98 24.67 24.98
C CYS A 508 31.11 26.17 24.71
N PHE A 509 29.98 26.89 24.65
CA PHE A 509 29.98 28.31 24.33
C PHE A 509 30.56 29.19 25.45
N GLN A 510 30.41 28.78 26.72
CA GLN A 510 31.08 29.42 27.86
C GLN A 510 32.60 29.24 27.80
N HIS A 511 33.09 28.09 27.32
CA HIS A 511 34.52 27.83 27.17
C HIS A 511 35.17 28.75 26.13
N VAL A 512 34.42 29.18 25.11
CA VAL A 512 34.88 30.02 24.00
C VAL A 512 34.49 31.49 24.21
N THR A 513 34.59 31.96 25.46
CA THR A 513 34.31 33.35 25.88
C THR A 513 32.94 33.91 25.47
N ASN A 514 31.89 33.07 25.45
CA ASN A 514 30.51 33.45 25.12
C ASN A 514 30.34 34.11 23.75
N LYS A 515 31.18 33.76 22.76
CA LYS A 515 30.95 34.16 21.37
C LYS A 515 29.63 33.57 20.85
N VAL A 516 28.98 34.24 19.90
CA VAL A 516 27.72 33.76 19.28
C VAL A 516 27.97 32.58 18.33
N VAL A 517 29.21 32.45 17.83
CA VAL A 517 29.58 31.50 16.78
C VAL A 517 30.87 30.77 17.16
N LEU A 518 30.90 29.48 16.88
CA LEU A 518 31.98 28.55 17.14
C LEU A 518 32.76 28.25 15.86
N GLU A 519 34.10 28.23 15.96
CA GLU A 519 35.01 27.82 14.88
C GLU A 519 35.53 26.39 15.12
N PRO A 520 36.01 25.67 14.09
CA PRO A 520 36.37 24.26 14.21
C PRO A 520 37.49 24.01 15.22
N ARG A 521 38.48 24.91 15.27
CA ARG A 521 39.59 24.82 16.25
C ARG A 521 39.08 24.89 17.68
N GLN A 522 38.18 25.83 17.95
CA GLN A 522 37.58 26.03 19.27
C GLN A 522 36.72 24.83 19.67
N PHE A 523 35.99 24.24 18.73
CA PHE A 523 35.26 22.99 18.96
C PHE A 523 36.20 21.82 19.30
N VAL A 524 37.28 21.64 18.53
CA VAL A 524 38.30 20.60 18.79
C VAL A 524 38.94 20.80 20.16
N ASP A 525 39.27 22.03 20.54
CA ASP A 525 39.84 22.34 21.85
C ASP A 525 38.88 22.00 22.99
N TRP A 526 37.58 22.29 22.83
CA TRP A 526 36.55 21.86 23.77
C TRP A 526 36.42 20.34 23.83
N MET A 527 36.44 19.64 22.70
CA MET A 527 36.39 18.17 22.65
C MET A 527 37.61 17.51 23.31
N ARG A 528 38.77 18.17 23.33
CA ARG A 528 39.98 17.72 24.06
C ARG A 528 39.81 17.76 25.58
N LEU A 529 38.83 18.52 26.09
CA LEU A 529 38.45 18.50 27.51
C LEU A 529 37.57 17.30 27.88
N GLU A 530 37.22 16.46 26.90
CA GLU A 530 36.38 15.27 27.05
C GLU A 530 35.02 15.56 27.73
N PRO A 531 34.17 16.41 27.13
CA PRO A 531 32.90 16.78 27.73
C PRO A 531 31.98 15.57 27.93
N GLN A 532 31.25 15.58 29.04
CA GLN A 532 30.51 14.40 29.51
C GLN A 532 29.53 13.83 28.49
N SER A 533 28.92 14.63 27.62
CA SER A 533 27.96 14.16 26.61
C SER A 533 28.58 13.34 25.48
N VAL A 534 29.89 13.44 25.26
CA VAL A 534 30.58 12.82 24.12
C VAL A 534 31.89 12.13 24.50
N VAL A 535 32.24 12.05 25.80
CA VAL A 535 33.45 11.37 26.30
C VAL A 535 33.54 9.89 25.89
N TRP A 536 32.43 9.23 25.55
CA TRP A 536 32.44 7.87 25.02
C TRP A 536 33.23 7.74 23.72
N LEU A 537 33.29 8.78 22.89
CA LEU A 537 33.99 8.78 21.60
C LEU A 537 35.52 8.79 21.73
N PRO A 538 36.17 9.71 22.49
CA PRO A 538 37.60 9.62 22.74
C PRO A 538 37.97 8.32 23.48
N VAL A 539 37.13 7.84 24.40
CA VAL A 539 37.38 6.58 25.12
C VAL A 539 37.31 5.39 24.18
N LEU A 540 36.37 5.36 23.21
CA LEU A 540 36.32 4.33 22.15
C LEU A 540 37.64 4.23 21.39
N HIS A 541 38.24 5.38 21.03
CA HIS A 541 39.54 5.40 20.34
C HIS A 541 40.66 4.86 21.23
N ARG A 542 40.65 5.16 22.54
CA ARG A 542 41.62 4.60 23.47
C ARG A 542 41.45 3.10 23.64
N VAL A 543 40.21 2.60 23.70
CA VAL A 543 39.90 1.16 23.75
C VAL A 543 40.44 0.47 22.50
N ALA A 544 40.18 1.02 21.31
CA ALA A 544 40.69 0.48 20.05
C ALA A 544 42.22 0.45 19.99
N ALA A 545 42.90 1.50 20.46
CA ALA A 545 44.37 1.54 20.53
C ALA A 545 44.94 0.52 21.54
N ALA A 546 44.28 0.34 22.67
CA ALA A 546 44.72 -0.55 23.73
C ALA A 546 44.65 -2.03 23.34
N GLU A 547 43.72 -2.45 22.47
CA GLU A 547 43.53 -3.87 22.08
C GLU A 547 44.82 -4.57 21.61
N THR A 548 45.73 -3.84 20.95
CA THR A 548 46.99 -4.37 20.43
C THR A 548 48.21 -3.97 21.27
N ALA A 549 48.01 -3.16 22.31
CA ALA A 549 49.09 -2.67 23.16
C ALA A 549 49.59 -3.76 24.11
N LYS A 550 50.92 -3.91 24.16
CA LYS A 550 51.62 -4.81 25.09
C LYS A 550 52.63 -4.00 25.90
N HIS A 551 52.54 -4.11 27.22
CA HIS A 551 53.43 -3.43 28.15
C HIS A 551 54.27 -4.46 28.90
N GLN A 552 55.59 -4.27 28.90
CA GLN A 552 56.54 -5.08 29.68
C GLN A 552 56.50 -4.70 31.18
N ALA A 553 55.30 -4.64 31.75
CA ALA A 553 55.03 -4.33 33.14
C ALA A 553 54.20 -5.46 33.75
N LYS A 554 54.38 -5.68 35.06
CA LYS A 554 53.66 -6.70 35.83
C LYS A 554 52.54 -6.05 36.62
N CYS A 555 51.32 -6.57 36.52
CA CYS A 555 50.20 -6.08 37.31
C CYS A 555 50.44 -6.32 38.81
N ASN A 556 50.34 -5.29 39.64
CA ASN A 556 50.55 -5.38 41.07
C ASN A 556 49.43 -6.14 41.80
N ILE A 557 48.27 -6.33 41.16
CA ILE A 557 47.10 -7.02 41.70
C ILE A 557 47.09 -8.49 41.27
N CYS A 558 46.80 -8.79 39.99
CA CYS A 558 46.69 -10.18 39.49
C CYS A 558 48.04 -10.82 39.11
N LYS A 559 49.15 -10.08 39.15
CA LYS A 559 50.50 -10.55 38.80
C LYS A 559 50.73 -10.94 37.34
N GLU A 560 49.76 -10.71 36.46
CA GLU A 560 49.86 -10.92 35.02
C GLU A 560 50.98 -10.07 34.40
N CYS A 561 51.76 -10.66 33.49
CA CYS A 561 52.87 -10.05 32.77
C CYS A 561 53.10 -10.81 31.45
N PRO A 562 53.24 -10.14 30.30
CA PRO A 562 53.09 -8.69 30.11
C PRO A 562 51.63 -8.24 30.27
N ILE A 563 51.41 -6.97 30.64
CA ILE A 563 50.06 -6.38 30.60
C ILE A 563 49.68 -6.17 29.13
N VAL A 564 48.59 -6.80 28.70
CA VAL A 564 47.97 -6.59 27.39
C VAL A 564 46.71 -5.73 27.57
N GLY A 565 46.47 -4.78 26.68
CA GLY A 565 45.41 -3.79 26.87
C GLY A 565 45.90 -2.56 27.63
N PHE A 566 44.98 -1.90 28.35
CA PHE A 566 45.33 -0.74 29.16
C PHE A 566 46.30 -1.08 30.30
N ARG A 567 47.29 -0.20 30.48
CA ARG A 567 48.14 -0.13 31.68
C ARG A 567 47.82 1.12 32.47
N TYR A 568 47.48 0.94 33.74
CA TYR A 568 47.24 2.04 34.69
C TYR A 568 48.39 2.12 35.69
N ARG A 569 49.14 3.24 35.69
CA ARG A 569 50.24 3.45 36.62
C ARG A 569 49.89 4.47 37.69
N SER A 570 50.13 4.14 38.95
CA SER A 570 49.92 5.09 40.05
C SER A 570 50.92 6.23 40.03
N LEU A 571 50.41 7.46 40.14
CA LEU A 571 51.22 8.66 40.37
C LEU A 571 51.54 8.90 41.85
N LYS A 572 51.05 8.03 42.74
CA LYS A 572 51.28 8.10 44.19
C LYS A 572 52.20 6.98 44.69
N HIS A 573 52.02 5.76 44.19
CA HIS A 573 52.82 4.61 44.57
C HIS A 573 53.88 4.30 43.52
N PHE A 574 55.12 4.13 43.98
CA PHE A 574 56.25 3.80 43.11
C PHE A 574 56.06 2.41 42.47
N ASN A 575 56.24 2.32 41.15
CA ASN A 575 56.11 1.09 40.35
C ASN A 575 54.85 0.27 40.70
N TYR A 576 53.72 0.97 40.80
CA TYR A 576 52.43 0.36 41.00
C TYR A 576 51.63 0.43 39.70
N ASP A 577 51.60 -0.69 39.00
CA ASP A 577 50.93 -0.89 37.73
C ASP A 577 49.70 -1.79 37.91
N VAL A 578 48.62 -1.48 37.20
CA VAL A 578 47.37 -2.21 37.23
C VAL A 578 46.93 -2.50 35.80
N CYS A 579 46.60 -3.76 35.50
CA CYS A 579 46.05 -4.14 34.19
C CYS A 579 44.59 -3.70 34.03
N GLN A 580 44.14 -3.63 32.78
CA GLN A 580 42.76 -3.35 32.39
C GLN A 580 41.71 -4.10 33.23
N SER A 581 41.81 -5.43 33.33
CA SER A 581 40.84 -6.27 34.04
C SER A 581 40.73 -5.90 35.53
N CYS A 582 41.87 -5.71 36.20
CA CYS A 582 41.89 -5.33 37.61
C CYS A 582 41.36 -3.92 37.85
N PHE A 583 41.68 -2.97 36.96
CA PHE A 583 41.21 -1.60 37.06
C PHE A 583 39.69 -1.52 36.84
N PHE A 584 39.17 -2.11 35.77
CA PHE A 584 37.73 -2.09 35.44
C PHE A 584 36.86 -2.81 36.46
N SER A 585 37.38 -3.87 37.07
CA SER A 585 36.72 -4.57 38.19
C SER A 585 36.80 -3.81 39.52
N GLY A 586 37.55 -2.70 39.59
CA GLY A 586 37.77 -1.96 40.83
C GLY A 586 38.56 -2.73 41.90
N ARG A 587 39.41 -3.68 41.51
CA ARG A 587 40.25 -4.42 42.46
C ARG A 587 41.35 -3.50 42.99
N THR A 588 41.71 -3.66 44.26
CA THR A 588 42.79 -2.90 44.89
C THR A 588 43.73 -3.83 45.66
N ALA A 589 45.00 -3.45 45.81
CA ALA A 589 45.99 -4.19 46.58
C ALA A 589 46.99 -3.22 47.24
N LYS A 590 47.70 -3.69 48.28
CA LYS A 590 48.78 -2.95 48.96
C LYS A 590 48.40 -1.52 49.39
N GLY A 591 47.17 -1.32 49.90
CA GLY A 591 46.70 -0.02 50.40
C GLY A 591 46.47 1.06 49.32
N HIS A 592 46.49 0.69 48.03
CA HIS A 592 46.14 1.58 46.94
C HIS A 592 44.63 1.83 46.90
N LYS A 593 44.22 3.10 46.81
CA LYS A 593 42.82 3.49 46.63
C LYS A 593 42.59 3.90 45.18
N LEU A 594 41.45 3.53 44.60
CA LEU A 594 41.04 3.87 43.22
C LEU A 594 40.97 5.38 42.96
N ASN A 595 40.81 6.19 44.00
CA ASN A 595 40.77 7.65 43.89
C ASN A 595 42.17 8.30 43.82
N TYR A 596 43.24 7.52 43.94
CA TYR A 596 44.58 8.03 43.73
C TYR A 596 44.81 8.35 42.26
N PRO A 597 45.58 9.40 41.94
CA PRO A 597 45.84 9.77 40.56
C PRO A 597 46.59 8.64 39.85
N MET A 598 46.05 8.24 38.70
CA MET A 598 46.61 7.21 37.82
C MET A 598 46.90 7.84 36.45
N VAL A 599 47.97 7.39 35.80
CA VAL A 599 48.21 7.61 34.37
C VAL A 599 47.72 6.39 33.62
N GLU A 600 46.95 6.63 32.57
CA GLU A 600 46.54 5.61 31.62
C GLU A 600 47.53 5.55 30.46
N TYR A 601 47.94 4.35 30.08
CA TYR A 601 48.62 4.08 28.81
C TYR A 601 47.77 3.11 27.98
N CYS A 602 47.48 3.51 26.74
CA CYS A 602 46.79 2.70 25.73
C CYS A 602 47.68 2.35 24.54
N THR A 603 48.94 2.80 24.53
CA THR A 603 49.97 2.47 23.53
C THR A 603 51.24 2.01 24.23
N PRO A 604 52.09 1.17 23.59
CA PRO A 604 53.34 0.72 24.20
C PRO A 604 54.19 1.89 24.72
N THR A 605 54.58 1.83 26.00
CA THR A 605 55.31 2.91 26.67
C THR A 605 56.76 2.97 26.20
N THR A 606 57.24 4.17 25.85
CA THR A 606 58.65 4.43 25.54
C THR A 606 59.45 4.73 26.81
N SER A 607 60.75 4.44 26.83
CA SER A 607 61.62 4.65 28.02
C SER A 607 61.64 6.11 28.52
N GLY A 608 61.42 7.09 27.64
CA GLY A 608 61.31 8.50 28.00
C GLY A 608 60.01 8.89 28.73
N GLU A 609 58.91 8.15 28.53
CA GLU A 609 57.63 8.35 29.24
C GLU A 609 57.72 7.86 30.68
N ASP A 610 58.35 6.69 30.88
CA ASP A 610 58.61 6.13 32.21
C ASP A 610 59.44 7.10 33.08
N MET A 611 60.40 7.83 32.50
CA MET A 611 61.23 8.83 33.20
C MET A 611 60.45 10.11 33.55
N ARG A 612 59.55 10.57 32.67
CA ARG A 612 58.68 11.73 32.97
C ARG A 612 57.73 11.43 34.12
N ASP A 613 57.16 10.23 34.15
CA ASP A 613 56.21 9.86 35.20
C ASP A 613 56.90 9.52 36.52
N PHE A 614 58.14 9.01 36.48
CA PHE A 614 59.03 8.94 37.64
C PHE A 614 59.20 10.33 38.31
N THR A 615 59.47 11.36 37.50
CA THR A 615 59.63 12.74 37.98
C THR A 615 58.34 13.31 38.57
N LYS A 616 57.17 12.95 38.02
CA LYS A 616 55.86 13.33 38.56
C LYS A 616 55.53 12.60 39.87
N VAL A 617 55.84 11.31 39.99
CA VAL A 617 55.64 10.52 41.21
C VAL A 617 56.45 11.12 42.37
N LEU A 618 57.71 11.50 42.11
CA LEU A 618 58.56 12.19 43.09
C LEU A 618 57.95 13.54 43.50
N LYS A 619 57.51 14.36 42.54
CA LYS A 619 56.84 15.65 42.83
C LYS A 619 55.52 15.48 43.59
N ASN A 620 54.79 14.39 43.36
CA ASN A 620 53.47 14.13 43.96
C ASN A 620 53.54 13.52 45.36
N LYS A 621 54.64 12.81 45.69
CA LYS A 621 54.87 12.20 47.01
C LYS A 621 54.93 13.25 48.14
N PHE A 622 55.29 14.50 47.82
CA PHE A 622 55.38 15.63 48.75
C PHE A 622 54.14 16.54 48.77
N ARG A 623 53.07 16.23 48.01
CA ARG A 623 51.86 17.06 47.96
C ARG A 623 50.78 16.58 48.94
N SER A 624 50.07 17.52 49.54
CA SER A 624 49.08 17.26 50.61
C SER A 624 47.80 16.58 50.11
N LYS A 625 47.02 15.95 51.00
CA LYS A 625 45.69 15.38 50.66
C LYS A 625 44.75 16.42 50.01
N LYS A 626 44.81 17.69 50.45
CA LYS A 626 44.02 18.82 49.87
C LYS A 626 44.42 19.16 48.43
N TYR A 627 45.67 18.89 48.04
CA TYR A 627 46.14 19.10 46.66
C TYR A 627 45.40 18.18 45.68
N PHE A 628 45.35 16.88 45.98
CA PHE A 628 44.69 15.89 45.11
C PHE A 628 43.16 16.02 45.07
N ALA A 629 42.55 16.67 46.06
CA ALA A 629 41.13 16.98 46.06
C ALA A 629 40.75 18.17 45.14
N LYS A 630 41.71 19.06 44.81
CA LYS A 630 41.50 20.28 44.01
C LYS A 630 41.93 20.19 42.54
N HIS A 631 42.61 19.11 42.12
CA HIS A 631 43.05 18.94 40.72
C HIS A 631 42.06 18.10 39.90
N PRO A 632 41.91 18.39 38.59
CA PRO A 632 40.80 17.92 37.79
C PRO A 632 40.71 16.40 37.82
N ARG A 633 39.53 15.89 38.20
CA ARG A 633 39.20 14.48 38.05
C ARG A 633 39.08 14.19 36.56
N LEU A 634 39.76 13.14 36.11
CA LEU A 634 39.71 12.71 34.71
C LEU A 634 38.24 12.38 34.35
N GLY A 635 37.75 12.89 33.21
CA GLY A 635 36.33 12.86 32.83
C GLY A 635 35.71 11.47 32.65
N TYR A 636 36.53 10.42 32.61
CA TYR A 636 36.09 9.02 32.58
C TYR A 636 35.74 8.44 33.97
N LEU A 637 36.05 9.16 35.05
CA LEU A 637 35.70 8.76 36.42
C LEU A 637 34.24 9.16 36.70
N PRO A 638 33.49 8.36 37.49
CA PRO A 638 32.09 8.68 37.79
C PRO A 638 31.99 10.06 38.44
N VAL A 639 31.00 10.86 38.02
CA VAL A 639 30.58 12.05 38.77
C VAL A 639 30.18 11.55 40.16
N GLN A 640 30.89 11.97 41.20
CA GLN A 640 30.49 11.67 42.58
C GLN A 640 29.11 12.31 42.81
N THR A 641 28.08 11.47 42.92
CA THR A 641 26.88 11.84 43.64
C THR A 641 27.26 11.99 45.11
N VAL A 642 26.79 13.06 45.76
CA VAL A 642 27.17 13.53 47.10
C VAL A 642 26.68 12.57 48.20
N LEU A 643 27.20 11.35 48.24
CA LEU A 643 26.84 10.33 49.24
C LEU A 643 28.06 9.54 49.76
N ASP A 644 29.26 10.09 49.69
CA ASP A 644 30.38 9.64 50.52
C ASP A 644 30.51 10.62 51.68
N GLY A 645 29.91 10.25 52.83
CA GLY A 645 29.83 11.10 54.02
C GLY A 645 31.18 11.35 54.67
N ASP A 646 31.51 12.64 54.85
CA ASP A 646 32.33 13.13 55.94
C ASP A 646 31.41 13.91 56.88
N SER A 647 31.41 13.54 58.17
CA SER A 647 30.62 14.18 59.22
C SER A 647 31.07 15.62 59.43
N MET A 648 30.26 16.58 59.00
CA MET A 648 30.32 17.97 59.46
C MET A 648 28.90 18.41 59.82
N GLU A 649 28.75 18.83 61.07
CA GLU A 649 27.55 19.40 61.66
C GLU A 649 27.05 20.58 60.82
N ILE A 650 25.75 20.59 60.51
CA ILE A 650 25.07 21.72 59.88
C ILE A 650 23.96 22.15 60.83
N GLU A 651 24.19 23.29 61.48
CA GLU A 651 23.13 24.14 62.03
C GLU A 651 22.19 24.61 60.92
N GLY A 652 20.91 24.69 61.25
CA GLY A 652 19.81 24.65 60.29
C GLY A 652 19.69 25.82 59.34
N VAL A 653 19.19 25.51 58.13
CA VAL A 653 18.41 26.42 57.28
C VAL A 653 17.39 25.55 56.52
N GLU A 654 16.12 25.96 56.58
CA GLU A 654 14.99 25.38 55.84
C GLU A 654 15.18 25.54 54.32
N GLY A 655 14.84 24.51 53.54
CA GLY A 655 14.80 24.63 52.08
C GLY A 655 14.69 23.33 51.28
N ASP A 656 13.47 23.07 50.79
CA ASP A 656 13.11 22.38 49.54
C ASP A 656 13.22 20.84 49.43
N SER A 657 12.06 20.18 49.54
CA SER A 657 11.85 18.72 49.55
C SER A 657 11.56 18.12 48.16
N SER A 658 12.25 18.56 47.11
CA SER A 658 12.08 18.06 45.74
C SER A 658 13.17 17.05 45.30
N SER A 659 14.34 17.10 45.91
CA SER A 659 15.55 16.36 45.47
C SER A 659 15.60 14.89 45.94
N THR A 660 14.88 14.55 46.99
CA THR A 660 14.94 13.23 47.64
C THR A 660 14.02 12.20 46.98
N ILE A 661 12.93 12.65 46.35
CA ILE A 661 11.94 11.78 45.68
C ILE A 661 12.49 11.26 44.35
N GLY A 662 13.26 12.08 43.61
CA GLY A 662 13.90 11.67 42.36
C GLY A 662 14.92 10.54 42.53
N LEU A 663 15.67 10.52 43.64
CA LEU A 663 16.70 9.51 43.91
C LEU A 663 16.12 8.13 44.31
N ILE A 664 14.95 8.11 44.96
CA ILE A 664 14.27 6.86 45.35
C ILE A 664 13.66 6.18 44.12
N ILE A 665 13.08 6.94 43.20
CA ILE A 665 12.56 6.42 41.92
C ILE A 665 13.72 5.83 41.09
N GLN A 666 14.89 6.46 41.10
CA GLN A 666 16.09 6.00 40.37
C GLN A 666 16.64 4.66 40.90
N TYR A 667 16.57 4.42 42.22
CA TYR A 667 17.03 3.18 42.84
C TYR A 667 16.05 2.00 42.64
N VAL A 668 14.74 2.29 42.59
CA VAL A 668 13.70 1.30 42.27
C VAL A 668 13.73 0.92 40.78
N TRP A 669 14.01 1.87 39.89
CA TRP A 669 14.09 1.61 38.44
C TRP A 669 15.30 0.74 38.05
N ALA A 670 16.43 0.86 38.76
CA ALA A 670 17.62 0.02 38.54
C ALA A 670 17.44 -1.44 39.02
N ARG A 671 16.55 -1.70 39.98
CA ARG A 671 16.34 -3.03 40.58
C ARG A 671 15.25 -3.85 39.89
N LEU A 672 14.29 -3.19 39.24
CA LEU A 672 13.25 -3.81 38.40
C LEU A 672 13.75 -4.18 36.98
N CYS A 673 14.88 -3.60 36.55
CA CYS A 673 15.45 -3.81 35.21
C CYS A 673 16.18 -5.17 35.03
N SER A 674 16.22 -6.03 36.05
CA SER A 674 16.89 -7.33 35.95
C SER A 674 16.00 -8.44 35.39
N ASP A 675 14.66 -8.29 35.37
CA ASP A 675 13.75 -9.42 35.13
C ASP A 675 12.62 -9.22 34.08
N CYS A 676 12.57 -8.15 33.28
CA CYS A 676 11.54 -8.01 32.21
C CYS A 676 12.01 -7.22 30.96
N VAL A 677 11.57 -7.69 29.79
CA VAL A 677 11.91 -7.21 28.42
C VAL A 677 11.04 -6.01 28.00
N TYR A 678 11.72 -4.89 27.67
CA TYR A 678 11.38 -3.69 26.84
C TYR A 678 9.96 -3.06 26.79
N VAL A 679 9.89 -1.73 27.00
CA VAL A 679 9.73 -0.62 26.01
C VAL A 679 9.48 0.69 26.79
N CYS A 680 10.33 1.71 26.65
CA CYS A 680 10.17 3.00 27.33
C CYS A 680 10.14 4.14 26.30
N VAL A 681 8.97 4.75 26.09
CA VAL A 681 8.85 6.05 25.42
C VAL A 681 8.63 7.09 26.49
N CYS A 682 9.57 8.02 26.62
CA CYS A 682 9.39 9.24 27.39
C CYS A 682 9.69 10.42 26.47
N LEU A 683 8.88 11.47 26.54
CA LEU A 683 9.40 12.82 26.40
C LEU A 683 8.55 13.89 27.09
N CYS A 684 9.30 14.90 27.52
CA CYS A 684 9.07 15.95 28.49
C CYS A 684 8.02 17.02 28.12
N VAL A 685 7.27 17.44 29.15
CA VAL A 685 6.83 18.81 29.49
C VAL A 685 6.18 19.67 28.40
N CYS A 686 4.87 19.52 28.21
CA CYS A 686 3.91 20.63 28.23
C CYS A 686 2.48 20.07 28.42
N MET A 687 1.69 20.75 29.23
CA MET A 687 0.30 20.40 29.58
C MET A 687 -0.54 19.95 28.37
N CYS A 688 -0.92 18.67 28.31
CA CYS A 688 -2.17 18.17 27.73
C CYS A 688 -2.38 16.69 28.11
N VAL A 689 -3.62 16.35 28.45
CA VAL A 689 -4.10 15.06 28.93
C VAL A 689 -4.14 14.05 27.77
N CYS A 690 -3.55 12.86 27.95
CA CYS A 690 -3.79 11.70 27.09
C CYS A 690 -4.28 10.51 27.93
N VAL A 691 -5.46 10.02 27.55
CA VAL A 691 -6.08 8.77 28.00
C VAL A 691 -5.42 7.62 27.24
N CYS A 692 -4.88 6.63 27.95
CA CYS A 692 -4.44 5.38 27.34
C CYS A 692 -5.64 4.49 27.02
N MET A 693 -5.77 4.04 25.77
CA MET A 693 -6.44 2.79 25.43
C MET A 693 -5.36 1.76 25.08
N CYS A 694 -5.03 0.89 26.04
CA CYS A 694 -4.33 -0.36 25.77
C CYS A 694 -5.37 -1.45 25.58
N SER A 695 -5.36 -2.14 24.44
CA SER A 695 -5.97 -3.47 24.32
C SER A 695 -5.12 -4.45 25.12
N VAL A 696 -5.61 -4.83 26.29
CA VAL A 696 -4.98 -5.76 27.23
C VAL A 696 -5.40 -7.19 26.88
N SER A 697 -4.44 -8.04 26.53
CA SER A 697 -4.61 -9.50 26.46
C SER A 697 -4.36 -10.11 27.85
N ASP A 698 -5.21 -11.05 28.27
CA ASP A 698 -5.44 -11.57 29.62
C ASP A 698 -4.26 -12.20 30.39
N SER A 699 -3.04 -12.20 29.87
CA SER A 699 -1.90 -12.87 30.52
C SER A 699 -1.21 -12.02 31.60
N CYS A 700 -1.30 -10.68 31.54
CA CYS A 700 -0.67 -9.80 32.54
C CYS A 700 -1.53 -9.58 33.80
N ILE A 701 -2.84 -9.85 33.72
CA ILE A 701 -3.77 -9.68 34.86
C ILE A 701 -3.56 -10.79 35.89
N PHE A 702 -3.16 -11.99 35.48
CA PHE A 702 -2.89 -13.11 36.40
C PHE A 702 -1.63 -12.88 37.25
N LEU A 703 -0.60 -12.21 36.72
CA LEU A 703 0.62 -11.91 37.45
C LEU A 703 0.43 -10.77 38.47
N SER A 704 -0.41 -9.77 38.14
CA SER A 704 -0.73 -8.66 39.05
C SER A 704 -1.71 -9.05 40.16
N LEU A 705 -2.65 -9.97 39.90
CA LEU A 705 -3.52 -10.54 40.94
C LEU A 705 -2.77 -11.48 41.91
N SER A 706 -1.78 -12.26 41.45
CA SER A 706 -0.93 -13.07 42.35
C SER A 706 -0.07 -12.23 43.30
N LEU A 707 0.34 -11.02 42.88
CA LEU A 707 1.06 -10.07 43.74
C LEU A 707 0.13 -9.21 44.62
N CYS A 708 -1.19 -9.30 44.44
CA CYS A 708 -2.20 -8.58 45.22
C CYS A 708 -3.00 -9.50 46.18
N VAL A 709 -2.50 -10.72 46.46
CA VAL A 709 -3.06 -11.58 47.51
C VAL A 709 -2.48 -11.18 48.88
N SER A 710 -3.20 -10.23 49.51
CA SER A 710 -3.35 -9.95 50.94
C SER A 710 -2.13 -10.09 51.89
N PRO A 711 -1.68 -8.98 52.52
CA PRO A 711 -0.80 -8.99 53.70
C PRO A 711 -1.34 -9.79 54.91
N ARG A 712 -2.58 -10.29 54.86
CA ARG A 712 -3.21 -11.09 55.92
C ARG A 712 -2.89 -12.59 55.84
N THR A 713 -2.43 -13.10 54.70
CA THR A 713 -2.13 -14.53 54.49
C THR A 713 -0.72 -14.89 55.00
N LEU A 714 0.25 -14.01 54.77
CA LEU A 714 1.63 -14.14 55.30
C LEU A 714 1.73 -14.05 56.83
N GLN A 715 0.84 -13.28 57.47
CA GLN A 715 0.77 -13.21 58.93
C GLN A 715 0.24 -14.52 59.55
N ARG A 716 -0.70 -15.20 58.89
CA ARG A 716 -1.22 -16.51 59.30
C ARG A 716 -0.23 -17.65 59.06
N GLU A 717 0.51 -17.61 57.95
CA GLU A 717 1.59 -18.58 57.69
C GLU A 717 2.77 -18.40 58.66
N TYR A 718 3.09 -17.16 59.05
CA TYR A 718 4.10 -16.88 60.07
C TYR A 718 3.67 -17.34 61.48
N GLU A 719 2.39 -17.20 61.84
CA GLU A 719 1.82 -17.72 63.09
C GLU A 719 1.77 -19.26 63.10
N GLN A 720 1.45 -19.91 61.97
CA GLN A 720 1.52 -21.37 61.82
C GLN A 720 2.96 -21.91 61.90
N LEU A 721 3.94 -21.21 61.31
CA LEU A 721 5.36 -21.59 61.39
C LEU A 721 5.93 -21.42 62.80
N LYS A 722 5.41 -20.45 63.56
CA LYS A 722 5.76 -20.22 64.97
C LYS A 722 5.15 -21.29 65.89
N GLU A 723 3.96 -21.80 65.58
CA GLU A 723 3.37 -22.96 66.27
C GLU A 723 4.10 -24.28 65.92
N GLN A 724 4.57 -24.44 64.68
CA GLN A 724 5.36 -25.61 64.26
C GLN A 724 6.76 -25.67 64.89
N HIS A 725 7.38 -24.53 65.22
CA HIS A 725 8.72 -24.48 65.83
C HIS A 725 8.71 -24.19 67.35
N GLY A 726 7.55 -23.89 67.94
CA GLY A 726 7.40 -23.66 69.38
C GLY A 726 7.15 -24.92 70.22
N GLY A 727 7.03 -26.09 69.58
CA GLY A 727 6.52 -27.31 70.18
C GLY A 727 7.51 -28.48 70.27
N GLN A 728 8.76 -28.28 70.69
CA GLN A 728 9.60 -29.39 71.16
C GLN A 728 10.41 -28.98 72.40
N ARG A 729 9.82 -29.21 73.58
CA ARG A 729 10.54 -29.38 74.85
C ARG A 729 10.46 -30.84 75.30
N GLY A 730 11.60 -31.54 75.19
CA GLY A 730 12.09 -32.65 76.05
C GLY A 730 11.55 -34.07 75.79
N PRO A 731 12.17 -35.15 76.34
CA PRO A 731 13.49 -35.28 77.00
C PRO A 731 14.35 -36.52 76.58
N GLY A 732 15.68 -36.43 76.72
CA GLY A 732 16.58 -37.53 77.13
C GLY A 732 16.99 -38.67 76.16
N SER A 733 18.30 -38.81 75.91
CA SER A 733 19.14 -40.05 75.91
C SER A 733 20.40 -39.82 75.05
N VAL A 734 21.54 -39.38 75.62
CA VAL A 734 22.70 -40.16 76.15
C VAL A 734 23.49 -40.98 75.10
N GLY A 735 24.76 -40.58 74.92
CA GLY A 735 25.90 -41.34 74.39
C GLY A 735 26.48 -40.78 73.07
N LEU A 736 27.79 -40.62 72.83
CA LEU A 736 29.03 -40.81 73.58
C LEU A 736 30.19 -40.24 72.69
N TRP A 737 30.97 -39.32 73.26
CA TRP A 737 32.42 -38.98 73.07
C TRP A 737 33.07 -38.84 71.66
N ASP A 738 33.36 -37.58 71.25
CA ASP A 738 34.67 -36.90 71.01
C ASP A 738 35.96 -37.67 70.62
N PRO A 739 37.05 -37.02 70.09
CA PRO A 739 37.16 -35.91 69.13
C PRO A 739 38.38 -35.98 68.14
N GLU A 740 38.46 -34.99 67.23
CA GLU A 740 39.65 -34.26 66.69
C GLU A 740 39.79 -34.15 65.16
N GLY A 741 39.64 -32.92 64.64
CA GLY A 741 40.09 -32.54 63.28
C GLY A 741 39.47 -31.29 62.64
N SER A 742 39.92 -30.09 63.01
CA SER A 742 39.99 -28.85 62.21
C SER A 742 38.97 -27.69 62.38
N SER A 743 39.55 -26.55 62.80
CA SER A 743 39.34 -25.15 62.37
C SER A 743 37.95 -24.51 62.38
N HIS A 744 37.72 -23.75 63.46
CA HIS A 744 37.01 -22.46 63.58
C HIS A 744 36.27 -21.88 62.34
N LEU A 745 34.95 -21.87 62.43
CA LEU A 745 34.07 -20.83 61.86
C LEU A 745 33.27 -20.21 63.01
N ARG A 746 33.57 -18.96 63.38
CA ARG A 746 32.80 -18.20 64.38
C ARG A 746 31.59 -17.59 63.65
N GLY A 747 30.40 -18.14 63.86
CA GLY A 747 29.13 -17.57 63.38
C GLY A 747 28.79 -16.24 64.08
N PRO A 748 27.85 -15.44 63.55
CA PRO A 748 27.45 -14.16 64.15
C PRO A 748 26.89 -14.40 65.55
N ASP A 749 27.26 -13.53 66.50
CA ASP A 749 26.83 -13.62 67.90
C ASP A 749 25.30 -13.48 67.98
N GLU A 750 24.64 -14.25 68.84
CA GLU A 750 23.16 -14.27 68.96
C GLU A 750 22.59 -12.87 69.29
N ALA A 751 23.43 -12.02 69.91
CA ALA A 751 23.17 -10.61 70.18
C ALA A 751 23.08 -9.74 68.91
N ASP A 752 23.88 -10.02 67.87
CA ASP A 752 23.88 -9.26 66.61
C ASP A 752 22.61 -9.56 65.79
N LEU A 753 22.17 -10.83 65.77
CA LEU A 753 20.92 -11.22 65.13
C LEU A 753 19.70 -10.60 65.82
N LEU A 754 19.73 -10.46 67.15
CA LEU A 754 18.70 -9.77 67.93
C LEU A 754 18.69 -8.25 67.68
N ALA A 755 19.86 -7.63 67.50
CA ALA A 755 20.00 -6.22 67.15
C ALA A 755 19.49 -5.92 65.73
N GLU A 756 19.83 -6.78 64.77
CA GLU A 756 19.36 -6.68 63.39
C GLU A 756 17.84 -6.89 63.27
N ALA A 757 17.29 -7.87 64.00
CA ALA A 757 15.84 -8.08 64.08
C ALA A 757 15.10 -6.87 64.69
N LYS A 758 15.71 -6.16 65.65
CA LYS A 758 15.14 -4.96 66.26
C LYS A 758 15.17 -3.76 65.29
N LEU A 759 16.26 -3.60 64.53
CA LEU A 759 16.38 -2.61 63.46
C LEU A 759 15.35 -2.85 62.35
N LEU A 760 15.15 -4.11 61.93
CA LEU A 760 14.17 -4.47 60.90
C LEU A 760 12.73 -4.19 61.35
N ARG A 761 12.40 -4.44 62.63
CA ARG A 761 11.08 -4.07 63.19
C ARG A 761 10.87 -2.56 63.21
N GLN A 762 11.91 -1.78 63.52
CA GLN A 762 11.84 -0.32 63.50
C GLN A 762 11.70 0.22 62.08
N HIS A 763 12.36 -0.40 61.10
CA HIS A 763 12.26 -0.05 59.69
C HIS A 763 10.88 -0.39 59.11
N LYS A 764 10.30 -1.54 59.50
CA LYS A 764 8.93 -1.93 59.17
C LYS A 764 7.92 -0.91 59.69
N GLY A 765 8.00 -0.51 60.97
CA GLY A 765 7.10 0.49 61.53
C GLY A 765 7.19 1.86 60.83
N ARG A 766 8.39 2.27 60.40
CA ARG A 766 8.56 3.50 59.60
C ARG A 766 7.95 3.40 58.20
N LEU A 767 8.04 2.23 57.56
CA LEU A 767 7.45 1.99 56.24
C LEU A 767 5.92 1.94 56.31
N GLU A 768 5.36 1.29 57.33
CA GLU A 768 3.90 1.25 57.56
C GLU A 768 3.33 2.64 57.82
N ALA A 769 4.02 3.47 58.62
CA ALA A 769 3.62 4.86 58.84
C ALA A 769 3.66 5.69 57.55
N ARG A 770 4.68 5.51 56.70
CA ARG A 770 4.78 6.19 55.40
C ARG A 770 3.71 5.72 54.41
N MET A 771 3.39 4.43 54.42
CA MET A 771 2.33 3.85 53.59
C MET A 771 0.96 4.44 53.96
N HIS A 772 0.68 4.57 55.26
CA HIS A 772 -0.57 5.20 55.74
C HIS A 772 -0.68 6.67 55.33
N ILE A 773 0.42 7.43 55.39
CA ILE A 773 0.43 8.84 54.92
C ILE A 773 0.17 8.90 53.41
N LEU A 774 0.75 8.00 52.63
CA LEU A 774 0.53 7.94 51.18
C LEU A 774 -0.91 7.55 50.83
N GLU A 775 -1.52 6.62 51.56
CA GLU A 775 -2.95 6.28 51.38
C GLU A 775 -3.86 7.48 51.69
N GLU A 776 -3.56 8.26 52.73
CA GLU A 776 -4.32 9.46 53.08
C GLU A 776 -4.19 10.55 52.00
N HIS A 777 -2.97 10.75 51.47
CA HIS A 777 -2.72 11.68 50.37
C HIS A 777 -3.42 11.22 49.08
N ASN A 778 -3.47 9.92 48.81
CA ASN A 778 -4.16 9.38 47.64
C ASN A 778 -5.68 9.59 47.75
N LYS A 779 -6.27 9.35 48.93
CA LYS A 779 -7.68 9.69 49.20
C LYS A 779 -7.98 11.18 49.04
N GLN A 780 -7.06 12.06 49.49
CA GLN A 780 -7.18 13.49 49.26
C GLN A 780 -7.17 13.86 47.78
N LEU A 781 -6.26 13.27 46.99
CA LEU A 781 -6.17 13.47 45.55
C LEU A 781 -7.43 12.97 44.83
N GLU A 782 -7.97 11.82 45.22
CA GLU A 782 -9.24 11.30 44.69
C GLU A 782 -10.42 12.24 44.99
N SER A 783 -10.48 12.79 46.21
CA SER A 783 -11.47 13.81 46.58
C SER A 783 -11.33 15.08 45.73
N GLN A 784 -10.08 15.55 45.49
CA GLN A 784 -9.83 16.71 44.63
C GLN A 784 -10.23 16.45 43.18
N LEU A 785 -9.92 15.27 42.65
CA LEU A 785 -10.34 14.82 41.32
C LEU A 785 -11.87 14.76 41.21
N HIS A 786 -12.55 14.30 42.25
CA HIS A 786 -14.01 14.26 42.30
C HIS A 786 -14.63 15.67 42.26
N ARG A 787 -14.07 16.62 43.02
CA ARG A 787 -14.50 18.04 42.98
C ARG A 787 -14.25 18.68 41.63
N LEU A 788 -13.08 18.42 41.01
CA LEU A 788 -12.75 18.90 39.66
C LEU A 788 -13.73 18.35 38.60
N ARG A 789 -14.11 17.07 38.70
CA ARG A 789 -15.13 16.47 37.81
C ARG A 789 -16.50 17.14 37.99
N GLN A 790 -16.90 17.45 39.22
CA GLN A 790 -18.16 18.18 39.48
C GLN A 790 -18.14 19.61 38.91
N LEU A 791 -17.00 20.32 39.02
CA LEU A 791 -16.84 21.66 38.45
C LEU A 791 -16.85 21.65 36.90
N LEU A 792 -16.26 20.64 36.28
CA LEU A 792 -16.34 20.45 34.82
C LEU A 792 -17.78 20.16 34.37
N HIS A 793 -18.51 19.32 35.10
CA HIS A 793 -19.93 19.04 34.82
C HIS A 793 -20.85 20.27 35.02
N GLN A 794 -20.51 21.18 35.94
CA GLN A 794 -21.20 22.47 36.06
C GLN A 794 -20.89 23.41 34.89
N ARG A 795 -19.66 23.40 34.36
CA ARG A 795 -19.24 24.20 33.21
C ARG A 795 -19.90 23.76 31.90
N ASP A 796 -20.14 22.45 31.73
CA ASP A 796 -20.88 21.91 30.57
C ASP A 796 -22.37 22.31 30.57
N LYS A 797 -22.98 22.48 31.76
CA LYS A 797 -24.38 22.97 31.88
C LYS A 797 -24.52 24.46 31.59
N HIS A 798 -23.49 25.27 31.86
CA HIS A 798 -23.49 26.71 31.58
C HIS A 798 -23.01 27.07 30.16
N ALA A 799 -22.32 26.17 29.46
CA ALA A 799 -21.88 26.39 28.07
C ALA A 799 -22.99 26.15 27.02
N CYS A 800 -24.15 25.63 27.41
CA CYS A 800 -25.26 25.29 26.50
C CYS A 800 -26.14 26.49 26.07
N SER A 801 -25.72 27.73 26.31
CA SER A 801 -26.53 28.92 25.94
C SER A 801 -25.82 29.99 25.09
N SER A 802 -24.63 29.74 24.52
CA SER A 802 -24.13 30.66 23.49
C SER A 802 -23.15 30.04 22.48
N CYS A 803 -23.59 30.05 21.23
CA CYS A 803 -22.83 29.97 19.98
C CYS A 803 -22.34 28.58 19.53
N GLY A 804 -22.93 28.11 18.43
CA GLY A 804 -22.61 26.83 17.79
C GLY A 804 -21.42 26.89 16.85
N ILE A 805 -20.69 25.77 16.77
CA ILE A 805 -19.83 25.42 15.65
C ILE A 805 -20.01 23.92 15.36
N THR A 806 -20.51 23.63 14.17
CA THR A 806 -20.91 22.34 13.59
C THR A 806 -19.76 21.34 13.35
N SER A 807 -18.54 21.62 13.80
CA SER A 807 -17.37 20.76 13.53
C SER A 807 -17.16 19.64 14.56
N ILE A 808 -17.68 19.77 15.79
CA ILE A 808 -17.49 18.76 16.85
C ILE A 808 -18.51 17.63 16.71
N ALA A 809 -19.74 17.92 16.27
CA ALA A 809 -20.78 16.91 16.05
C ALA A 809 -20.39 15.89 14.98
N LEU A 810 -19.73 16.34 13.89
CA LEU A 810 -19.24 15.44 12.84
C LEU A 810 -18.13 14.50 13.33
N ILE A 811 -17.23 15.01 14.18
CA ILE A 811 -16.12 14.22 14.75
C ILE A 811 -16.66 13.19 15.76
N MET A 812 -17.64 13.56 16.59
CA MET A 812 -18.25 12.62 17.53
C MET A 812 -19.08 11.55 16.82
N GLN A 813 -19.78 11.90 15.72
CA GLN A 813 -20.54 10.93 14.92
C GLN A 813 -19.63 9.96 14.16
N GLN A 814 -18.45 10.41 13.72
CA GLN A 814 -17.44 9.55 13.11
C GLN A 814 -16.76 8.63 14.15
N GLN A 815 -16.52 9.12 15.37
CA GLN A 815 -16.01 8.29 16.48
C GLN A 815 -17.03 7.25 16.96
N GLN A 816 -18.33 7.58 16.97
CA GLN A 816 -19.39 6.66 17.39
C GLN A 816 -19.60 5.52 16.37
N ASN A 817 -19.46 5.80 15.07
CA ASN A 817 -19.50 4.77 14.03
C ASN A 817 -18.27 3.83 14.06
N ILE A 818 -17.10 4.32 14.48
CA ILE A 818 -15.90 3.49 14.67
C ILE A 818 -16.02 2.63 15.93
N LEU A 819 -16.63 3.14 17.00
CA LEU A 819 -16.92 2.37 18.21
C LEU A 819 -17.95 1.25 17.96
N LEU A 820 -19.01 1.53 17.18
CA LEU A 820 -20.01 0.52 16.80
C LEU A 820 -19.45 -0.56 15.86
N SER A 821 -18.48 -0.21 14.99
CA SER A 821 -17.81 -1.21 14.14
C SER A 821 -16.81 -2.07 14.94
N LEU A 822 -16.15 -1.50 15.95
CA LEU A 822 -15.27 -2.24 16.85
C LEU A 822 -16.05 -3.17 17.79
N GLU A 823 -17.22 -2.74 18.31
CA GLU A 823 -18.10 -3.61 19.11
C GLU A 823 -18.64 -4.79 18.31
N SER A 824 -19.01 -4.58 17.04
CA SER A 824 -19.50 -5.68 16.18
C SER A 824 -18.40 -6.68 15.81
N VAL A 825 -17.16 -6.23 15.63
CA VAL A 825 -16.00 -7.12 15.44
C VAL A 825 -15.65 -7.87 16.73
N LEU A 826 -15.74 -7.23 17.90
CA LEU A 826 -15.46 -7.84 19.19
C LEU A 826 -16.52 -8.90 19.56
N VAL A 827 -17.80 -8.63 19.29
CA VAL A 827 -18.89 -9.58 19.49
C VAL A 827 -18.75 -10.80 18.58
N CYS A 828 -18.28 -10.60 17.33
CA CYS A 828 -18.00 -11.69 16.39
C CYS A 828 -16.80 -12.57 16.84
N PHE A 829 -15.76 -11.96 17.42
CA PHE A 829 -14.58 -12.67 17.96
C PHE A 829 -14.89 -13.45 19.25
N ILE A 830 -15.74 -12.89 20.12
CA ILE A 830 -16.17 -13.52 21.38
C ILE A 830 -17.15 -14.68 21.10
N THR A 831 -18.05 -14.54 20.12
CA THR A 831 -18.95 -15.65 19.73
C THR A 831 -18.22 -16.78 19.01
N HIS A 832 -17.16 -16.50 18.25
CA HIS A 832 -16.32 -17.56 17.67
C HIS A 832 -15.47 -18.29 18.72
N SER A 833 -14.98 -17.58 19.74
CA SER A 833 -14.14 -18.16 20.79
C SER A 833 -14.92 -19.01 21.80
N TYR A 834 -16.21 -18.70 22.05
CA TYR A 834 -17.07 -19.52 22.90
C TYR A 834 -17.59 -20.80 22.24
N LYS A 835 -17.62 -20.86 20.89
CA LYS A 835 -18.10 -22.04 20.14
C LYS A 835 -17.03 -23.13 19.92
N VAL A 836 -15.78 -22.86 20.30
CA VAL A 836 -14.65 -23.80 20.20
C VAL A 836 -14.29 -24.41 21.57
N ARG A 837 -14.98 -24.00 22.65
CA ARG A 837 -14.80 -24.54 24.02
C ARG A 837 -16.03 -25.26 24.60
N THR A 838 -17.02 -25.56 23.76
CA THR A 838 -18.06 -26.60 23.98
C THR A 838 -18.04 -27.52 22.79
#